data_AF-A0A6P0WWP3-F1
#
_entry.id   AF-A0A6P0WWP3-F1
#
_cell.length_a   1.000
_cell.length_b   1.000
_cell.length_c   1.000
_cell.angle_alpha   90.00
_cell.angle_beta   90.00
_cell.angle_gamma   90.00
#
_symmetry.space_group_name_H-M   'P 1'
#
loop_
_entity.id
_entity.type
_entity.pdbx_description
1 polymer ?
#
loop_
_entity_poly.entity_id
_entity_poly.type
_entity_poly.pdbx_seq_one_letter_code
_entity_poly.pdbx_strand_id
1 'polypeptide(L)'
;MATVTSKINQERALRVSVKRIEGFTKQFGEAHRNLALHAAFPLALTPDLLYQIWANFVPEAPWTAVAHVLLSRLCREVGYEMYEMEISDRNLLLRELKKEFGQQRLDELAEFLLDYVAQRLTEDDSDIQDLREAQEWTALAYTKPSELARELAEALSERVKGEDMAEVLRLASLVENFAEPLLEAGFEPLLIYSRGIVSFARNDIEAAEVELIEIPIGTVGVVIYYIDNSPDNSGYDLVEPGYKGIWKTSLKPGTHAIDTEVMDVVIVPTHEIVLDWSDKEKPLFRYDPNLQALKLHSKDRFPLSIELTLVIRIPPENAPKMISRLVSQGARISELALGSFSDIQQYNSIKNLVTRVIKPTVRDHFLIAAQGYELMYLRNKGSELQSEAADYIKKILNEYGVEAVTTLINQIDSPNKPPRKPNFGSNRARVSSLLPDERSGTNESEKNVLHNIPRQLSTTVWVIGDRSSGKTTYMAALARWPEAEPSTSPVQKVTPINDNGEELITKAKNILEQGEQLEATDLDANVYEFKDYGLQIVLKDQFSWRQPWRSFSSPLVKLNVNCTEYSGEFFQDLLYKSNTPLFQDYLEDCVQADSIMFLIDGLTYRQDTEYVNGLNKFLIELDQAKMGAGKRRIALVITKCEQPELWLNRHNSKQLVRARFPRIMRTLQAWEQSGSGSFNCFTISAFGMLGERYPEPNVKRIRRDHEGIRKSVIKNPQRWKPFGLVGPLYWLCTGERNMKLERD
;
A
#
# COMPACT_ATOMS: atom_id res chain seq x y z
N MET A 1 -12.64 8.45 -10.71
CA MET A 1 -12.75 7.08 -11.28
C MET A 1 -12.52 6.00 -10.21
N ALA A 2 -11.59 6.19 -9.25
CA ALA A 2 -11.34 5.25 -8.14
C ALA A 2 -12.59 4.91 -7.29
N THR A 3 -13.42 5.91 -6.94
CA THR A 3 -14.65 5.73 -6.13
C THR A 3 -15.74 4.91 -6.83
N VAL A 4 -15.85 5.02 -8.16
CA VAL A 4 -16.79 4.18 -8.95
C VAL A 4 -16.29 2.74 -8.99
N THR A 5 -14.97 2.55 -9.11
CA THR A 5 -14.35 1.22 -9.11
C THR A 5 -14.41 0.54 -7.74
N SER A 6 -14.25 1.26 -6.61
CA SER A 6 -14.33 0.68 -5.26
C SER A 6 -15.75 0.24 -4.91
N LYS A 7 -16.76 1.07 -5.19
CA LYS A 7 -18.19 0.74 -4.99
C LYS A 7 -18.64 -0.42 -5.86
N ILE A 8 -18.22 -0.45 -7.14
CA ILE A 8 -18.50 -1.58 -8.05
C ILE A 8 -17.80 -2.86 -7.56
N ASN A 9 -16.59 -2.77 -7.02
CA ASN A 9 -15.88 -3.92 -6.48
C ASN A 9 -16.52 -4.46 -5.20
N GLN A 10 -17.01 -3.60 -4.30
CA GLN A 10 -17.77 -4.00 -3.10
C GLN A 10 -19.11 -4.65 -3.46
N GLU A 11 -19.89 -4.06 -4.37
CA GLU A 11 -21.15 -4.67 -4.84
C GLU A 11 -20.92 -6.02 -5.53
N ARG A 12 -19.83 -6.14 -6.29
CA ARG A 12 -19.45 -7.39 -6.95
C ARG A 12 -19.01 -8.45 -5.94
N ALA A 13 -18.22 -8.07 -4.93
CA ALA A 13 -17.81 -8.95 -3.85
C ALA A 13 -19.04 -9.49 -3.11
N LEU A 14 -19.94 -8.61 -2.68
CA LEU A 14 -21.18 -9.00 -2.00
C LEU A 14 -22.03 -9.99 -2.84
N ARG A 15 -22.18 -9.74 -4.15
CA ARG A 15 -22.90 -10.66 -5.05
C ARG A 15 -22.22 -12.03 -5.16
N VAL A 16 -20.90 -12.10 -5.07
CA VAL A 16 -20.14 -13.36 -5.09
C VAL A 16 -20.35 -14.11 -3.76
N SER A 17 -20.31 -13.42 -2.64
CA SER A 17 -20.51 -13.99 -1.30
C SER A 17 -21.92 -14.58 -1.14
N VAL A 18 -22.95 -13.82 -1.52
CA VAL A 18 -24.35 -14.31 -1.54
C VAL A 18 -24.47 -15.60 -2.36
N LYS A 19 -23.94 -15.63 -3.58
CA LYS A 19 -23.98 -16.84 -4.43
C LYS A 19 -23.24 -18.02 -3.82
N ARG A 20 -22.16 -17.78 -3.08
CA ARG A 20 -21.35 -18.82 -2.44
C ARG A 20 -22.11 -19.44 -1.26
N ILE A 21 -22.71 -18.61 -0.41
CA ILE A 21 -23.53 -19.06 0.73
C ILE A 21 -24.80 -19.76 0.24
N GLU A 22 -25.50 -19.21 -0.74
CA GLU A 22 -26.66 -19.88 -1.36
C GLU A 22 -26.28 -21.22 -1.99
N GLY A 23 -25.13 -21.28 -2.69
CA GLY A 23 -24.63 -22.51 -3.29
C GLY A 23 -24.34 -23.59 -2.25
N PHE A 24 -23.69 -23.21 -1.15
CA PHE A 24 -23.44 -24.09 -0.01
C PHE A 24 -24.75 -24.61 0.60
N THR A 25 -25.72 -23.72 0.82
CA THR A 25 -27.02 -24.03 1.38
C THR A 25 -27.83 -24.97 0.47
N LYS A 26 -27.81 -24.73 -0.84
CA LYS A 26 -28.47 -25.63 -1.82
C LYS A 26 -27.84 -27.02 -1.84
N GLN A 27 -26.53 -27.11 -1.62
CA GLN A 27 -25.80 -28.37 -1.67
C GLN A 27 -26.00 -29.22 -0.41
N PHE A 28 -26.00 -28.59 0.77
CA PHE A 28 -25.96 -29.30 2.06
C PHE A 28 -27.20 -29.11 2.95
N GLY A 29 -28.06 -28.13 2.64
CA GLY A 29 -29.29 -27.85 3.37
C GLY A 29 -29.13 -26.82 4.49
N GLU A 30 -30.27 -26.50 5.11
CA GLU A 30 -30.41 -25.39 6.07
C GLU A 30 -29.64 -25.62 7.38
N ALA A 31 -29.63 -26.85 7.92
CA ALA A 31 -28.87 -27.16 9.14
C ALA A 31 -27.35 -26.92 8.97
N HIS A 32 -26.80 -27.17 7.77
CA HIS A 32 -25.40 -26.85 7.48
C HIS A 32 -25.17 -25.35 7.37
N ARG A 33 -26.13 -24.61 6.81
CA ARG A 33 -26.09 -23.15 6.79
C ARG A 33 -26.10 -22.59 8.21
N ASN A 34 -26.96 -23.10 9.09
CA ASN A 34 -27.00 -22.66 10.49
C ASN A 34 -25.64 -22.88 11.18
N LEU A 35 -24.99 -24.02 10.96
CA LEU A 35 -23.64 -24.22 11.47
C LEU A 35 -22.63 -23.23 10.87
N ALA A 36 -22.72 -22.93 9.57
CA ALA A 36 -21.87 -21.91 8.94
C ALA A 36 -22.10 -20.50 9.51
N LEU A 37 -23.34 -20.14 9.84
CA LEU A 37 -23.67 -18.87 10.51
C LEU A 37 -22.96 -18.75 11.85
N HIS A 38 -23.02 -19.80 12.68
CA HIS A 38 -22.37 -19.82 13.99
C HIS A 38 -20.84 -19.90 13.87
N ALA A 39 -20.33 -20.62 12.87
CA ALA A 39 -18.91 -20.72 12.57
C ALA A 39 -18.30 -19.40 12.07
N ALA A 40 -19.11 -18.44 11.60
CA ALA A 40 -18.63 -17.12 11.22
C ALA A 40 -18.26 -16.25 12.44
N PHE A 41 -18.73 -16.60 13.64
CA PHE A 41 -18.49 -15.80 14.84
C PHE A 41 -17.01 -15.74 15.21
N PRO A 42 -16.30 -16.86 15.48
CA PRO A 42 -14.87 -16.83 15.74
C PRO A 42 -14.09 -16.30 14.53
N LEU A 43 -12.98 -15.59 14.77
CA LEU A 43 -12.13 -15.10 13.69
C LEU A 43 -11.37 -16.25 13.00
N ALA A 44 -10.88 -17.21 13.79
CA ALA A 44 -10.29 -18.45 13.30
C ALA A 44 -11.01 -19.68 13.88
N LEU A 45 -11.01 -20.77 13.12
CA LEU A 45 -11.69 -22.02 13.40
C LEU A 45 -10.68 -23.16 13.45
N THR A 46 -10.75 -23.96 14.50
CA THR A 46 -10.17 -25.31 14.52
C THR A 46 -11.29 -26.34 14.37
N PRO A 47 -10.99 -27.57 13.93
CA PRO A 47 -11.95 -28.67 13.95
C PRO A 47 -12.58 -28.85 15.33
N ASP A 48 -11.78 -28.80 16.40
CA ASP A 48 -12.25 -28.92 17.78
C ASP A 48 -13.23 -27.81 18.15
N LEU A 49 -12.87 -26.53 17.92
CA LEU A 49 -13.74 -25.39 18.19
C LEU A 49 -15.07 -25.52 17.44
N LEU A 50 -15.03 -25.89 16.15
CA LEU A 50 -16.24 -26.01 15.36
C LEU A 50 -17.10 -27.21 15.77
N TYR A 51 -16.51 -28.33 16.21
CA TYR A 51 -17.27 -29.43 16.81
C TYR A 51 -17.94 -29.02 18.12
N GLN A 52 -17.28 -28.20 18.95
CA GLN A 52 -17.90 -27.69 20.17
C GLN A 52 -19.03 -26.68 19.86
N ILE A 53 -18.85 -25.80 18.86
CA ILE A 53 -19.92 -24.91 18.40
C ILE A 53 -21.10 -25.73 17.89
N TRP A 54 -20.85 -26.75 17.07
CA TRP A 54 -21.87 -27.66 16.58
C TRP A 54 -22.65 -28.32 17.73
N ALA A 55 -21.94 -28.89 18.70
CA ALA A 55 -22.55 -29.62 19.82
C ALA A 55 -23.43 -28.73 20.72
N ASN A 56 -23.04 -27.48 20.92
CA ASN A 56 -23.74 -26.56 21.82
C ASN A 56 -24.85 -25.76 21.14
N PHE A 57 -24.67 -25.37 19.87
CA PHE A 57 -25.55 -24.39 19.22
C PHE A 57 -26.36 -24.93 18.06
N VAL A 58 -25.88 -25.96 17.34
CA VAL A 58 -26.52 -26.49 16.12
C VAL A 58 -26.50 -28.04 16.09
N PRO A 59 -26.97 -28.73 17.14
CA PRO A 59 -26.91 -30.20 17.22
C PRO A 59 -27.81 -30.90 16.20
N GLU A 60 -28.76 -30.18 15.58
CA GLU A 60 -29.62 -30.68 14.51
C GLU A 60 -28.87 -30.91 13.18
N ALA A 61 -27.70 -30.29 12.99
CA ALA A 61 -26.85 -30.57 11.85
C ALA A 61 -26.17 -31.94 12.01
N PRO A 62 -25.96 -32.72 10.93
CA PRO A 62 -25.20 -33.95 11.04
C PRO A 62 -23.76 -33.65 11.46
N TRP A 63 -23.11 -34.54 12.22
CA TRP A 63 -21.72 -34.34 12.67
C TRP A 63 -20.73 -34.11 11.52
N THR A 64 -21.02 -34.64 10.32
CA THR A 64 -20.24 -34.40 9.10
C THR A 64 -20.29 -32.95 8.60
N ALA A 65 -21.25 -32.15 9.09
CA ALA A 65 -21.40 -30.74 8.72
C ALA A 65 -20.16 -29.91 9.07
N VAL A 66 -19.47 -30.26 10.16
CA VAL A 66 -18.20 -29.62 10.55
C VAL A 66 -17.18 -29.72 9.41
N ALA A 67 -16.95 -30.92 8.88
CA ALA A 67 -16.04 -31.11 7.75
C ALA A 67 -16.53 -30.41 6.48
N HIS A 68 -17.84 -30.42 6.22
CA HIS A 68 -18.41 -29.73 5.07
C HIS A 68 -18.21 -28.22 5.14
N VAL A 69 -18.34 -27.59 6.31
CA VAL A 69 -18.08 -26.16 6.50
C VAL A 69 -16.60 -25.85 6.29
N LEU A 70 -15.69 -26.54 7.00
CA LEU A 70 -14.24 -26.26 6.94
C LEU A 70 -13.63 -26.49 5.55
N LEU A 71 -14.12 -27.49 4.82
CA LEU A 71 -13.63 -27.84 3.48
C LEU A 71 -14.42 -27.16 2.34
N SER A 72 -15.42 -26.34 2.68
CA SER A 72 -16.18 -25.57 1.69
C SER A 72 -15.37 -24.40 1.16
N ARG A 73 -15.96 -23.68 0.19
CA ARG A 73 -15.41 -22.41 -0.31
C ARG A 73 -15.60 -21.24 0.67
N LEU A 74 -16.35 -21.43 1.75
CA LEU A 74 -16.54 -20.40 2.78
C LEU A 74 -15.28 -20.27 3.65
N CYS A 75 -14.49 -21.34 3.77
CA CYS A 75 -13.29 -21.38 4.61
C CYS A 75 -12.00 -21.50 3.78
N ARG A 76 -10.91 -20.97 4.33
CA ARG A 76 -9.53 -21.16 3.86
C ARG A 76 -8.67 -21.69 5.00
N GLU A 77 -7.77 -22.62 4.70
CA GLU A 77 -6.81 -23.13 5.69
C GLU A 77 -5.62 -22.18 5.81
N VAL A 78 -5.45 -21.58 6.99
CA VAL A 78 -4.42 -20.58 7.30
C VAL A 78 -3.30 -21.13 8.19
N GLY A 79 -3.50 -22.29 8.81
CA GLY A 79 -2.53 -22.97 9.68
C GLY A 79 -2.80 -24.48 9.70
N TYR A 80 -1.94 -25.26 10.36
CA TYR A 80 -2.24 -26.68 10.59
C TYR A 80 -3.54 -26.77 11.40
N GLU A 81 -4.57 -27.37 10.82
CA GLU A 81 -5.92 -27.46 11.43
C GLU A 81 -6.52 -26.09 11.83
N MET A 82 -6.09 -25.00 11.19
CA MET A 82 -6.66 -23.67 11.41
C MET A 82 -7.26 -23.11 10.12
N TYR A 83 -8.48 -22.63 10.22
CA TYR A 83 -9.29 -22.17 9.12
C TYR A 83 -9.84 -20.78 9.40
N GLU A 84 -10.01 -19.98 8.37
CA GLU A 84 -10.67 -18.67 8.45
C GLU A 84 -11.75 -18.58 7.39
N MET A 85 -12.81 -17.84 7.71
CA MET A 85 -13.78 -17.44 6.68
C MET A 85 -13.31 -16.19 5.96
N GLU A 86 -13.60 -16.09 4.67
CA GLU A 86 -13.33 -14.86 3.93
C GLU A 86 -14.19 -13.71 4.50
N ILE A 87 -13.60 -12.52 4.67
CA ILE A 87 -14.20 -11.41 5.44
C ILE A 87 -15.60 -11.04 4.92
N SER A 88 -15.80 -11.00 3.60
CA SER A 88 -17.08 -10.66 3.00
C SER A 88 -18.14 -11.75 3.20
N ASP A 89 -17.75 -13.03 3.17
CA ASP A 89 -18.65 -14.14 3.50
C ASP A 89 -19.00 -14.13 5.00
N ARG A 90 -17.99 -13.96 5.86
CA ARG A 90 -18.11 -13.90 7.32
C ARG A 90 -19.09 -12.80 7.75
N ASN A 91 -18.90 -11.58 7.26
CA ASN A 91 -19.75 -10.44 7.63
C ASN A 91 -21.21 -10.68 7.20
N LEU A 92 -21.43 -11.26 6.01
CA LEU A 92 -22.77 -11.60 5.56
C LEU A 92 -23.42 -12.69 6.43
N LEU A 93 -22.67 -13.73 6.78
CA LEU A 93 -23.13 -14.79 7.69
C LEU A 93 -23.43 -14.24 9.09
N LEU A 94 -22.67 -13.28 9.60
CA LEU A 94 -22.92 -12.67 10.91
C LEU A 94 -24.16 -11.77 10.93
N ARG A 95 -24.41 -11.02 9.84
CA ARG A 95 -25.68 -10.29 9.66
C ARG A 95 -26.86 -11.25 9.68
N GLU A 96 -26.75 -12.36 8.95
CA GLU A 96 -27.79 -13.38 8.88
C GLU A 96 -27.98 -14.08 10.24
N LEU A 97 -26.90 -14.37 10.97
CA LEU A 97 -26.93 -14.93 12.32
C LEU A 97 -27.69 -13.99 13.28
N LYS A 98 -27.32 -12.70 13.33
CA LYS A 98 -27.99 -11.69 14.17
C LYS A 98 -29.46 -11.53 13.80
N LYS A 99 -29.78 -11.58 12.50
CA LYS A 99 -31.15 -11.47 12.00
C LYS A 99 -32.02 -12.67 12.36
N GLU A 100 -31.48 -13.89 12.28
CA GLU A 100 -32.25 -15.13 12.51
C GLU A 100 -32.33 -15.52 13.98
N PHE A 101 -31.25 -15.34 14.75
CA PHE A 101 -31.13 -15.81 16.13
C PHE A 101 -31.09 -14.67 17.17
N GLY A 102 -30.98 -13.42 16.72
CA GLY A 102 -30.97 -12.24 17.59
C GLY A 102 -29.61 -11.98 18.27
N GLN A 103 -29.55 -10.87 19.00
CA GLN A 103 -28.35 -10.44 19.75
C GLN A 103 -27.97 -11.44 20.85
N GLN A 104 -28.97 -12.04 21.53
CA GLN A 104 -28.73 -13.00 22.61
C GLN A 104 -27.84 -14.18 22.15
N ARG A 105 -28.01 -14.66 20.91
CA ARG A 105 -27.16 -15.74 20.37
C ARG A 105 -25.71 -15.31 20.19
N LEU A 106 -25.46 -14.06 19.83
CA LEU A 106 -24.11 -13.50 19.74
C LEU A 106 -23.47 -13.38 21.13
N ASP A 107 -24.26 -13.00 22.13
CA ASP A 107 -23.78 -12.90 23.52
C ASP A 107 -23.41 -14.29 24.07
N GLU A 108 -24.24 -15.32 23.81
CA GLU A 108 -23.95 -16.72 24.16
C GLU A 108 -22.69 -17.27 23.44
N LEU A 109 -22.52 -16.94 22.16
CA LEU A 109 -21.32 -17.31 21.39
C LEU A 109 -20.07 -16.58 21.89
N ALA A 110 -20.20 -15.32 22.32
CA ALA A 110 -19.11 -14.54 22.90
C ALA A 110 -18.63 -15.16 24.21
N GLU A 111 -19.55 -15.48 25.13
CA GLU A 111 -19.24 -16.14 26.40
C GLU A 111 -18.57 -17.49 26.17
N PHE A 112 -19.15 -18.30 25.27
CA PHE A 112 -18.59 -19.59 24.88
C PHE A 112 -17.16 -19.47 24.30
N LEU A 113 -16.92 -18.49 23.42
CA LEU A 113 -15.61 -18.29 22.79
C LEU A 113 -14.56 -17.86 23.82
N LEU A 114 -14.92 -16.99 24.77
CA LEU A 114 -14.03 -16.57 25.85
C LEU A 114 -13.66 -17.74 26.76
N ASP A 115 -14.63 -18.57 27.14
CA ASP A 115 -14.39 -19.78 27.95
C ASP A 115 -13.49 -20.78 27.21
N TYR A 116 -13.73 -21.00 25.91
CA TYR A 116 -12.91 -21.86 25.08
C TYR A 116 -11.44 -21.40 25.03
N VAL A 117 -11.24 -20.09 24.79
CA VAL A 117 -9.92 -19.47 24.73
C VAL A 117 -9.19 -19.58 26.07
N ALA A 118 -9.86 -19.27 27.18
CA ALA A 118 -9.28 -19.33 28.52
C ALA A 118 -8.84 -20.74 28.93
N GLN A 119 -9.55 -21.79 28.49
CA GLN A 119 -9.25 -23.17 28.84
C GLN A 119 -8.15 -23.82 27.98
N ARG A 120 -7.95 -23.36 26.73
CA ARG A 120 -7.14 -24.08 25.73
C ARG A 120 -5.87 -23.36 25.29
N LEU A 121 -5.75 -22.04 25.54
CA LEU A 121 -4.62 -21.22 25.10
C LEU A 121 -3.74 -20.81 26.30
N THR A 122 -3.27 -21.81 27.07
CA THR A 122 -2.44 -21.66 28.29
C THR A 122 -0.93 -21.79 28.06
N GLU A 123 -0.48 -21.92 26.80
CA GLU A 123 0.94 -22.08 26.45
C GLU A 123 1.63 -20.73 26.15
N ASP A 124 2.92 -20.62 26.50
CA ASP A 124 3.78 -19.42 26.33
C ASP A 124 4.21 -19.14 24.86
N ASP A 125 3.49 -19.66 23.85
CA ASP A 125 3.82 -19.43 22.43
C ASP A 125 3.19 -18.12 21.94
N SER A 126 3.99 -17.29 21.26
CA SER A 126 3.60 -15.97 20.77
C SER A 126 2.43 -16.04 19.77
N ASP A 127 2.43 -17.04 18.87
CA ASP A 127 1.37 -17.19 17.86
C ASP A 127 0.02 -17.58 18.49
N ILE A 128 0.07 -18.30 19.62
CA ILE A 128 -1.10 -18.73 20.40
C ILE A 128 -1.69 -17.55 21.17
N GLN A 129 -0.83 -16.62 21.64
CA GLN A 129 -1.26 -15.38 22.29
C GLN A 129 -1.95 -14.42 21.32
N ASP A 130 -1.41 -14.24 20.11
CA ASP A 130 -2.02 -13.39 19.08
C ASP A 130 -3.41 -13.89 18.67
N LEU A 131 -3.56 -15.21 18.53
CA LEU A 131 -4.84 -15.84 18.23
C LEU A 131 -5.83 -15.68 19.38
N ARG A 132 -5.37 -15.85 20.63
CA ARG A 132 -6.18 -15.65 21.82
C ARG A 132 -6.74 -14.23 21.87
N GLU A 133 -5.88 -13.24 21.73
CA GLU A 133 -6.25 -11.82 21.74
C GLU A 133 -7.27 -11.51 20.63
N ALA A 134 -7.04 -11.98 19.41
CA ALA A 134 -7.96 -11.76 18.29
C ALA A 134 -9.37 -12.35 18.53
N GLN A 135 -9.46 -13.50 19.22
CA GLN A 135 -10.73 -14.12 19.58
C GLN A 135 -11.41 -13.41 20.77
N GLU A 136 -10.64 -12.93 21.76
CA GLU A 136 -11.16 -12.11 22.86
C GLU A 136 -11.76 -10.80 22.32
N TRP A 137 -11.06 -10.12 21.40
CA TRP A 137 -11.59 -8.94 20.72
C TRP A 137 -12.78 -9.23 19.81
N THR A 138 -12.85 -10.43 19.23
CA THR A 138 -14.05 -10.85 18.49
C THR A 138 -15.27 -10.93 19.40
N ALA A 139 -15.13 -11.45 20.62
CA ALA A 139 -16.21 -11.47 21.60
C ALA A 139 -16.63 -10.04 21.99
N LEU A 140 -15.67 -9.14 22.22
CA LEU A 140 -15.96 -7.72 22.52
C LEU A 140 -16.61 -6.99 21.35
N ALA A 141 -16.25 -7.29 20.09
CA ALA A 141 -16.81 -6.63 18.91
C ALA A 141 -18.33 -6.68 18.87
N TYR A 142 -18.90 -7.83 19.21
CA TYR A 142 -20.34 -8.07 19.10
C TYR A 142 -21.11 -7.85 20.40
N THR A 143 -20.42 -7.75 21.55
CA THR A 143 -21.05 -7.52 22.87
C THR A 143 -20.86 -6.10 23.39
N LYS A 144 -19.67 -5.51 23.17
CA LYS A 144 -19.24 -4.23 23.72
C LYS A 144 -18.32 -3.46 22.75
N PRO A 145 -18.84 -3.01 21.59
CA PRO A 145 -18.04 -2.38 20.54
C PRO A 145 -17.31 -1.11 20.99
N SER A 146 -17.84 -0.37 21.97
CA SER A 146 -17.15 0.80 22.54
C SER A 146 -15.91 0.44 23.36
N GLU A 147 -15.94 -0.68 24.07
CA GLU A 147 -14.78 -1.18 24.82
C GLU A 147 -13.71 -1.67 23.85
N LEU A 148 -14.10 -2.44 22.83
CA LEU A 148 -13.21 -2.86 21.74
C LEU A 148 -12.54 -1.67 21.04
N ALA A 149 -13.32 -0.66 20.63
CA ALA A 149 -12.80 0.49 19.91
C ALA A 149 -11.71 1.22 20.71
N ARG A 150 -11.91 1.34 22.03
CA ARG A 150 -10.92 1.93 22.94
C ARG A 150 -9.65 1.08 23.00
N GLU A 151 -9.78 -0.23 23.18
CA GLU A 151 -8.62 -1.14 23.27
C GLU A 151 -7.81 -1.18 21.97
N LEU A 152 -8.48 -1.30 20.82
CA LEU A 152 -7.83 -1.27 19.50
C LEU A 152 -7.13 0.06 19.25
N ALA A 153 -7.75 1.19 19.62
CA ALA A 153 -7.14 2.50 19.45
C ALA A 153 -5.90 2.69 20.35
N GLU A 154 -5.97 2.24 21.60
CA GLU A 154 -4.84 2.26 22.54
C GLU A 154 -3.69 1.38 22.00
N ALA A 155 -3.97 0.14 21.59
CA ALA A 155 -2.98 -0.78 21.04
C ALA A 155 -2.32 -0.23 19.77
N LEU A 156 -3.11 0.28 18.82
CA LEU A 156 -2.57 0.90 17.60
C LEU A 156 -1.70 2.11 17.93
N SER A 157 -2.15 3.00 18.83
CA SER A 157 -1.40 4.20 19.20
C SER A 157 -0.04 3.87 19.82
N GLU A 158 0.02 2.86 20.70
CA GLU A 158 1.26 2.41 21.32
C GLU A 158 2.25 1.83 20.30
N ARG A 159 1.76 0.98 19.38
CA ARG A 159 2.61 0.32 18.38
C ARG A 159 3.14 1.30 17.33
N VAL A 160 2.33 2.29 16.95
CA VAL A 160 2.78 3.39 16.07
C VAL A 160 3.89 4.20 16.75
N LYS A 161 3.73 4.57 18.04
CA LYS A 161 4.78 5.29 18.80
C LYS A 161 6.05 4.46 18.98
N GLY A 162 5.90 3.14 19.08
CA GLY A 162 7.00 2.19 19.16
C GLY A 162 7.65 1.85 17.81
N GLU A 163 7.18 2.43 16.71
CA GLU A 163 7.63 2.15 15.33
C GLU A 163 7.51 0.67 14.91
N ASP A 164 6.63 -0.11 15.54
CA ASP A 164 6.40 -1.52 15.21
C ASP A 164 5.38 -1.66 14.07
N MET A 165 5.81 -1.34 12.85
CA MET A 165 4.92 -1.30 11.68
C MET A 165 4.33 -2.67 11.31
N ALA A 166 5.01 -3.77 11.65
CA ALA A 166 4.48 -5.11 11.41
C ALA A 166 3.24 -5.36 12.28
N GLU A 167 3.32 -4.98 13.55
CA GLU A 167 2.22 -5.12 14.49
C GLU A 167 1.09 -4.13 14.21
N VAL A 168 1.42 -2.91 13.78
CA VAL A 168 0.44 -1.94 13.27
C VAL A 168 -0.39 -2.51 12.13
N LEU A 169 0.24 -3.20 11.16
CA LEU A 169 -0.47 -3.85 10.06
C LEU A 169 -1.36 -5.00 10.55
N ARG A 170 -0.93 -5.78 11.56
CA ARG A 170 -1.73 -6.85 12.19
C ARG A 170 -2.97 -6.27 12.85
N LEU A 171 -2.81 -5.28 13.72
CA LEU A 171 -3.89 -4.61 14.44
C LEU A 171 -4.87 -3.92 13.48
N ALA A 172 -4.37 -3.24 12.44
CA ALA A 172 -5.22 -2.62 11.43
C ALA A 172 -6.05 -3.65 10.66
N SER A 173 -5.48 -4.83 10.36
CA SER A 173 -6.23 -5.94 9.80
C SER A 173 -7.33 -6.45 10.74
N LEU A 174 -7.10 -6.46 12.05
CA LEU A 174 -8.14 -6.81 13.04
C LEU A 174 -9.26 -5.75 13.07
N VAL A 175 -8.92 -4.47 13.02
CA VAL A 175 -9.90 -3.37 12.92
C VAL A 175 -10.84 -3.55 11.72
N GLU A 176 -10.31 -3.92 10.55
CA GLU A 176 -11.14 -4.18 9.35
C GLU A 176 -12.05 -5.41 9.52
N ASN A 177 -11.62 -6.44 10.26
CA ASN A 177 -12.47 -7.60 10.58
C ASN A 177 -13.65 -7.27 11.50
N PHE A 178 -13.57 -6.13 12.19
CA PHE A 178 -14.61 -5.60 13.08
C PHE A 178 -15.29 -4.35 12.50
N ALA A 179 -15.10 -4.07 11.21
CA ALA A 179 -15.60 -2.84 10.59
C ALA A 179 -17.09 -2.62 10.80
N GLU A 180 -17.90 -3.66 10.63
CA GLU A 180 -19.35 -3.57 10.76
C GLU A 180 -19.84 -3.24 12.18
N PRO A 181 -19.49 -4.00 13.24
CA PRO A 181 -19.88 -3.64 14.60
C PRO A 181 -19.32 -2.28 15.05
N LEU A 182 -18.13 -1.90 14.58
CA LEU A 182 -17.56 -0.58 14.87
C LEU A 182 -18.34 0.55 14.17
N LEU A 183 -18.74 0.36 12.90
CA LEU A 183 -19.59 1.30 12.16
C LEU A 183 -20.97 1.46 12.81
N GLU A 184 -21.64 0.35 13.17
CA GLU A 184 -22.94 0.38 13.86
C GLU A 184 -22.85 1.15 15.19
N ALA A 185 -21.71 1.06 15.88
CA ALA A 185 -21.46 1.76 17.14
C ALA A 185 -20.90 3.19 16.99
N GLY A 186 -20.74 3.69 15.75
CA GLY A 186 -20.30 5.07 15.48
C GLY A 186 -18.79 5.30 15.54
N PHE A 187 -17.97 4.24 15.45
CA PHE A 187 -16.51 4.30 15.47
C PHE A 187 -15.87 4.26 14.06
N GLU A 188 -16.57 4.82 13.07
CA GLU A 188 -16.02 5.03 11.72
C GLU A 188 -14.64 5.75 11.72
N PRO A 189 -14.37 6.75 12.59
CA PRO A 189 -13.04 7.37 12.65
C PRO A 189 -11.89 6.39 12.93
N LEU A 190 -12.13 5.30 13.68
CA LEU A 190 -11.10 4.29 13.94
C LEU A 190 -10.78 3.47 12.68
N LEU A 191 -11.78 3.21 11.84
CA LEU A 191 -11.59 2.52 10.55
C LEU A 191 -10.78 3.38 9.59
N ILE A 192 -11.13 4.66 9.48
CA ILE A 192 -10.40 5.61 8.64
C ILE A 192 -8.96 5.76 9.15
N TYR A 193 -8.78 5.88 10.46
CA TYR A 193 -7.45 5.96 11.08
C TYR A 193 -6.60 4.72 10.78
N SER A 194 -7.20 3.54 10.94
CA SER A 194 -6.56 2.25 10.66
C SER A 194 -6.09 2.17 9.21
N ARG A 195 -6.94 2.52 8.23
CA ARG A 195 -6.57 2.52 6.81
C ARG A 195 -5.45 3.52 6.50
N GLY A 196 -5.56 4.75 7.03
CA GLY A 196 -4.57 5.78 6.79
C GLY A 196 -3.19 5.39 7.34
N ILE A 197 -3.18 4.72 8.49
CA ILE A 197 -1.95 4.18 9.07
C ILE A 197 -1.42 2.97 8.30
N VAL A 198 -2.27 2.11 7.73
CA VAL A 198 -1.81 1.03 6.85
C VAL A 198 -1.12 1.62 5.62
N SER A 199 -1.68 2.67 5.03
CA SER A 199 -1.09 3.39 3.91
C SER A 199 0.26 4.01 4.31
N PHE A 200 0.32 4.67 5.48
CA PHE A 200 1.56 5.22 6.02
C PHE A 200 2.63 4.13 6.30
N ALA A 201 2.24 3.02 6.95
CA ALA A 201 3.13 1.90 7.25
C ALA A 201 3.65 1.20 5.99
N ARG A 202 2.93 1.33 4.86
CA ARG A 202 3.34 0.86 3.52
C ARG A 202 4.14 1.90 2.72
N ASN A 203 4.46 3.04 3.34
CA ASN A 203 5.13 4.19 2.71
C ASN A 203 4.35 4.81 1.54
N ASP A 204 3.03 4.63 1.52
CA ASP A 204 2.11 5.25 0.57
C ASP A 204 1.56 6.55 1.18
N ILE A 205 2.40 7.59 1.13
CA ILE A 205 2.12 8.89 1.75
C ILE A 205 0.91 9.55 1.07
N GLU A 206 0.77 9.43 -0.26
CA GLU A 206 -0.36 10.01 -0.98
C GLU A 206 -1.69 9.35 -0.56
N ALA A 207 -1.74 8.02 -0.41
CA ALA A 207 -2.95 7.35 0.08
C ALA A 207 -3.22 7.64 1.57
N ALA A 208 -2.18 7.76 2.40
CA ALA A 208 -2.33 8.12 3.81
C ALA A 208 -2.90 9.54 3.98
N GLU A 209 -2.46 10.50 3.15
CA GLU A 209 -2.96 11.88 3.15
C GLU A 209 -4.43 12.01 2.71
N VAL A 210 -4.94 11.06 1.92
CA VAL A 210 -6.37 11.03 1.54
C VAL A 210 -7.27 10.66 2.72
N GLU A 211 -6.77 9.83 3.64
CA GLU A 211 -7.54 9.31 4.79
C GLU A 211 -7.26 10.06 6.10
N LEU A 212 -6.10 10.71 6.22
CA LEU A 212 -5.65 11.45 7.40
C LEU A 212 -5.39 12.93 7.08
N ILE A 213 -6.15 13.81 7.71
CA ILE A 213 -5.95 15.26 7.61
C ILE A 213 -5.11 15.73 8.79
N GLU A 214 -3.95 16.31 8.50
CA GLU A 214 -3.14 17.01 9.50
C GLU A 214 -3.65 18.44 9.70
N ILE A 215 -3.94 18.80 10.95
CA ILE A 215 -4.25 20.17 11.37
C ILE A 215 -3.00 20.79 12.00
N PRO A 216 -2.37 21.78 11.34
CA PRO A 216 -1.14 22.39 11.84
C PRO A 216 -1.32 23.10 13.18
N ILE A 217 -0.25 23.17 13.96
CA ILE A 217 -0.20 23.94 15.21
C ILE A 217 -0.52 25.42 14.93
N GLY A 218 -1.31 26.04 15.80
CA GLY A 218 -1.75 27.44 15.63
C GLY A 218 -2.91 27.61 14.64
N THR A 219 -3.55 26.51 14.25
CA THR A 219 -4.76 26.47 13.41
C THR A 219 -5.83 25.56 14.01
N VAL A 220 -7.03 25.59 13.44
CA VAL A 220 -8.12 24.64 13.70
C VAL A 220 -8.75 24.18 12.39
N GLY A 221 -9.29 22.97 12.36
CA GLY A 221 -10.04 22.44 11.21
C GLY A 221 -11.54 22.62 11.40
N VAL A 222 -12.21 23.33 10.50
CA VAL A 222 -13.67 23.43 10.46
C VAL A 222 -14.21 22.36 9.52
N VAL A 223 -15.01 21.43 10.04
CA VAL A 223 -15.57 20.30 9.28
C VAL A 223 -16.90 20.70 8.65
N ILE A 224 -17.07 20.33 7.39
CA ILE A 224 -18.29 20.52 6.62
C ILE A 224 -18.75 19.15 6.13
N TYR A 225 -19.91 18.70 6.56
CA TYR A 225 -20.42 17.36 6.26
C TYR A 225 -21.61 17.42 5.29
N TYR A 226 -21.57 16.62 4.22
CA TYR A 226 -22.50 16.71 3.09
C TYR A 226 -23.63 15.68 3.07
N ILE A 227 -23.50 14.57 3.81
CA ILE A 227 -24.46 13.45 3.77
C ILE A 227 -25.44 13.51 4.94
N ASP A 228 -26.68 13.07 4.70
CA ASP A 228 -27.82 13.29 5.58
C ASP A 228 -28.43 12.00 6.13
N ASN A 229 -29.17 12.14 7.24
CA ASN A 229 -30.21 11.22 7.72
C ASN A 229 -31.50 11.97 8.21
N SER A 230 -31.73 13.26 7.92
CA SER A 230 -32.96 14.00 8.29
C SER A 230 -33.27 15.23 7.40
N PRO A 231 -34.55 15.53 7.09
CA PRO A 231 -34.89 16.56 6.09
C PRO A 231 -34.87 18.00 6.62
N ASP A 232 -34.64 18.93 5.68
CA ASP A 232 -34.80 20.38 5.74
C ASP A 232 -33.82 21.18 6.62
N ASN A 233 -32.65 21.48 6.07
CA ASN A 233 -32.01 22.78 6.27
C ASN A 233 -31.19 23.19 5.05
N SER A 234 -31.22 24.49 4.74
CA SER A 234 -30.52 25.11 3.62
C SER A 234 -29.00 25.12 3.85
N GLY A 235 -28.36 23.99 3.59
CA GLY A 235 -26.97 23.86 3.14
C GLY A 235 -25.85 24.08 4.16
N TYR A 236 -25.89 25.10 5.02
CA TYR A 236 -24.67 25.61 5.70
C TYR A 236 -24.87 26.19 7.12
N ASP A 237 -25.90 25.73 7.83
CA ASP A 237 -26.09 26.10 9.23
C ASP A 237 -25.07 25.43 10.16
N LEU A 238 -24.88 26.03 11.34
CA LEU A 238 -24.04 25.46 12.40
C LEU A 238 -24.76 24.31 13.10
N VAL A 239 -24.20 23.11 13.03
CA VAL A 239 -24.81 21.87 13.53
C VAL A 239 -23.89 21.14 14.51
N GLU A 240 -24.43 20.24 15.32
CA GLU A 240 -23.59 19.36 16.15
C GLU A 240 -22.83 18.35 15.26
N PRO A 241 -21.68 17.81 15.72
CA PRO A 241 -20.98 16.75 15.01
C PRO A 241 -21.89 15.57 14.64
N GLY A 242 -21.72 15.03 13.43
CA GLY A 242 -22.53 13.93 12.89
C GLY A 242 -23.77 14.37 12.10
N TYR A 243 -24.13 15.65 12.11
CA TYR A 243 -25.23 16.20 11.29
C TYR A 243 -24.70 16.94 10.07
N LYS A 244 -25.49 16.92 8.99
CA LYS A 244 -25.19 17.62 7.73
C LYS A 244 -25.11 19.14 7.97
N GLY A 245 -24.03 19.77 7.51
CA GLY A 245 -23.78 21.20 7.69
C GLY A 245 -22.37 21.48 8.21
N ILE A 246 -22.17 22.67 8.77
CA ILE A 246 -20.89 23.10 9.36
C ILE A 246 -20.89 22.74 10.84
N TRP A 247 -19.95 21.92 11.30
CA TRP A 247 -19.90 21.53 12.71
C TRP A 247 -19.58 22.71 13.63
N LYS A 248 -20.31 22.82 14.74
CA LYS A 248 -20.09 23.83 15.79
C LYS A 248 -18.74 23.70 16.49
N THR A 249 -18.18 22.49 16.55
CA THR A 249 -16.88 22.21 17.16
C THR A 249 -15.83 22.01 16.09
N SER A 250 -14.72 22.75 16.19
CA SER A 250 -13.57 22.59 15.30
C SER A 250 -12.61 21.50 15.78
N LEU A 251 -11.90 20.89 14.85
CA LEU A 251 -10.78 19.99 15.11
C LEU A 251 -9.60 20.76 15.68
N LYS A 252 -8.96 20.19 16.69
CA LYS A 252 -7.75 20.73 17.31
C LYS A 252 -6.52 20.41 16.45
N PRO A 253 -5.37 21.09 16.65
CA PRO A 253 -4.11 20.67 16.04
C PRO A 253 -3.79 19.18 16.27
N GLY A 254 -3.26 18.52 15.24
CA GLY A 254 -2.96 17.09 15.23
C GLY A 254 -3.53 16.38 13.99
N THR A 255 -3.29 15.07 13.91
CA THR A 255 -3.77 14.22 12.81
C THR A 255 -5.18 13.71 13.11
N HIS A 256 -6.11 13.89 12.16
CA HIS A 256 -7.49 13.46 12.28
C HIS A 256 -7.88 12.56 11.10
N ALA A 257 -8.56 11.47 11.41
CA ALA A 257 -9.11 10.57 10.42
C ALA A 257 -10.46 11.12 9.93
N ILE A 258 -10.54 11.49 8.66
CA ILE A 258 -11.69 12.18 8.08
C ILE A 258 -12.00 11.59 6.72
N ASP A 259 -13.27 11.22 6.51
CA ASP A 259 -13.73 10.77 5.21
C ASP A 259 -13.86 11.96 4.26
N THR A 260 -12.81 12.18 3.47
CA THR A 260 -12.72 13.26 2.47
C THR A 260 -13.69 13.08 1.30
N GLU A 261 -14.35 11.92 1.16
CA GLU A 261 -15.38 11.73 0.12
C GLU A 261 -16.70 12.43 0.48
N VAL A 262 -16.95 12.63 1.78
CA VAL A 262 -18.24 13.10 2.31
C VAL A 262 -18.11 14.30 3.24
N MET A 263 -16.88 14.64 3.64
CA MET A 263 -16.53 15.78 4.47
C MET A 263 -15.44 16.63 3.82
N ASP A 264 -15.56 17.94 3.94
CA ASP A 264 -14.48 18.89 3.69
C ASP A 264 -13.95 19.46 5.01
N VAL A 265 -12.66 19.77 5.04
CA VAL A 265 -12.04 20.49 6.16
C VAL A 265 -11.44 21.82 5.69
N VAL A 266 -11.86 22.89 6.34
CA VAL A 266 -11.32 24.24 6.15
C VAL A 266 -10.38 24.58 7.29
N ILE A 267 -9.10 24.77 6.99
CA ILE A 267 -8.12 25.21 7.99
C ILE A 267 -8.27 26.70 8.26
N VAL A 268 -8.34 27.05 9.54
CA VAL A 268 -8.45 28.43 10.03
C VAL A 268 -7.32 28.72 11.03
N PRO A 269 -6.40 29.66 10.73
CA PRO A 269 -5.39 30.09 11.69
C PRO A 269 -6.01 30.83 12.88
N THR A 270 -5.44 30.63 14.08
CA THR A 270 -5.95 31.20 15.34
C THR A 270 -4.98 32.21 15.98
N HIS A 271 -3.84 32.44 15.33
CA HIS A 271 -2.87 33.48 15.69
C HIS A 271 -3.30 34.86 15.16
N GLU A 272 -2.64 35.91 15.64
CA GLU A 272 -2.89 37.28 15.20
C GLU A 272 -2.41 37.51 13.75
N ILE A 273 -3.26 38.13 12.94
CA ILE A 273 -2.98 38.44 11.54
C ILE A 273 -2.93 39.96 11.39
N VAL A 274 -1.79 40.46 10.93
CA VAL A 274 -1.57 41.89 10.69
C VAL A 274 -1.86 42.21 9.22
N LEU A 275 -2.80 43.11 9.00
CA LEU A 275 -3.20 43.64 7.71
C LEU A 275 -2.81 45.12 7.60
N ASP A 276 -1.98 45.45 6.62
CA ASP A 276 -1.48 46.80 6.38
C ASP A 276 -2.10 47.40 5.10
N TRP A 277 -2.64 48.61 5.19
CA TRP A 277 -3.14 49.40 4.05
C TRP A 277 -2.11 50.42 3.52
N SER A 278 -0.83 50.36 3.90
CA SER A 278 0.19 51.25 3.32
C SER A 278 0.45 50.97 1.83
N ASP A 279 0.94 51.96 1.09
CA ASP A 279 1.33 51.76 -0.33
C ASP A 279 2.74 51.13 -0.48
N LYS A 280 3.32 50.60 0.61
CA LYS A 280 4.61 49.92 0.60
C LYS A 280 4.51 48.56 -0.08
N GLU A 281 5.59 48.12 -0.71
CA GLU A 281 5.69 46.75 -1.23
C GLU A 281 5.58 45.74 -0.09
N LYS A 282 4.66 44.79 -0.23
CA LYS A 282 4.39 43.72 0.75
C LYS A 282 4.68 42.37 0.11
N PRO A 283 5.24 41.40 0.86
CA PRO A 283 5.48 40.08 0.33
C PRO A 283 4.19 39.41 -0.16
N LEU A 284 4.27 38.72 -1.30
CA LEU A 284 3.13 38.07 -1.94
C LEU A 284 2.46 37.01 -1.07
N PHE A 285 3.17 36.47 -0.07
CA PHE A 285 2.68 35.44 0.85
C PHE A 285 1.84 35.99 2.02
N ARG A 286 1.75 37.31 2.24
CA ARG A 286 0.86 37.87 3.26
C ARG A 286 -0.60 37.94 2.80
N TYR A 287 -1.53 38.22 3.71
CA TYR A 287 -2.96 38.39 3.39
C TYR A 287 -3.33 39.80 2.90
N ASP A 288 -2.37 40.74 2.89
CA ASP A 288 -2.54 42.15 2.54
C ASP A 288 -1.80 42.67 1.28
N PRO A 289 -1.31 41.86 0.31
CA PRO A 289 -0.52 42.37 -0.81
C PRO A 289 -1.33 43.28 -1.75
N ASN A 290 -2.66 43.11 -1.76
CA ASN A 290 -3.59 43.91 -2.56
C ASN A 290 -4.35 44.99 -1.75
N LEU A 291 -3.91 45.24 -0.51
CA LEU A 291 -4.39 46.33 0.31
C LEU A 291 -3.48 47.54 0.08
N GLN A 292 -4.07 48.71 -0.14
CA GLN A 292 -3.43 49.97 -0.49
C GLN A 292 -4.11 51.11 0.26
N ALA A 293 -3.47 52.27 0.29
CA ALA A 293 -3.96 53.42 1.02
C ALA A 293 -5.38 53.78 0.53
N LEU A 294 -6.28 54.06 1.46
CA LEU A 294 -7.66 54.39 1.15
C LEU A 294 -7.71 55.80 0.54
N LYS A 295 -7.98 55.87 -0.76
CA LYS A 295 -8.14 57.14 -1.49
C LYS A 295 -9.58 57.62 -1.39
N LEU A 296 -9.79 58.71 -0.68
CA LEU A 296 -11.10 59.26 -0.31
C LEU A 296 -11.17 60.77 -0.59
N HIS A 297 -12.37 61.34 -0.45
CA HIS A 297 -12.60 62.78 -0.53
C HIS A 297 -13.27 63.26 0.76
N SER A 298 -12.80 64.36 1.32
CA SER A 298 -13.39 64.99 2.50
C SER A 298 -14.72 65.68 2.17
N LYS A 299 -15.44 66.14 3.19
CA LYS A 299 -16.68 66.94 3.04
C LYS A 299 -16.49 68.18 2.16
N ASP A 300 -15.35 68.85 2.30
CA ASP A 300 -14.90 70.00 1.53
C ASP A 300 -14.28 69.62 0.16
N ARG A 301 -14.44 68.35 -0.26
CA ARG A 301 -14.02 67.77 -1.55
C ARG A 301 -12.50 67.74 -1.80
N PHE A 302 -11.69 67.85 -0.75
CA PHE A 302 -10.25 67.65 -0.90
C PHE A 302 -9.92 66.16 -0.93
N PRO A 303 -9.05 65.71 -1.85
CA PRO A 303 -8.57 64.34 -1.84
C PRO A 303 -7.68 64.08 -0.61
N LEU A 304 -7.81 62.90 -0.03
CA LEU A 304 -6.96 62.38 1.04
C LEU A 304 -6.68 60.89 0.87
N SER A 305 -5.56 60.44 1.43
CA SER A 305 -5.16 59.04 1.55
C SER A 305 -5.00 58.66 3.01
N ILE A 306 -5.64 57.57 3.43
CA ILE A 306 -5.51 57.03 4.79
C ILE A 306 -4.76 55.69 4.73
N GLU A 307 -3.64 55.61 5.45
CA GLU A 307 -2.94 54.36 5.73
C GLU A 307 -3.31 53.89 7.14
N LEU A 308 -3.58 52.59 7.29
CA LEU A 308 -3.93 52.00 8.57
C LEU A 308 -3.40 50.57 8.71
N THR A 309 -3.22 50.14 9.96
CA THR A 309 -2.88 48.77 10.34
C THR A 309 -4.04 48.19 11.14
N LEU A 310 -4.50 47.01 10.75
CA LEU A 310 -5.52 46.24 11.46
C LEU A 310 -4.91 44.90 11.90
N VAL A 311 -5.00 44.60 13.19
CA VAL A 311 -4.65 43.29 13.74
C VAL A 311 -5.93 42.55 14.08
N ILE A 312 -6.13 41.39 13.48
CA ILE A 312 -7.28 40.53 13.73
C ILE A 312 -6.84 39.21 14.35
N ARG A 313 -7.77 38.54 15.02
CA ARG A 313 -7.62 37.16 15.49
C ARG A 313 -8.94 36.42 15.29
N ILE A 314 -8.85 35.13 15.00
CA ILE A 314 -10.03 34.25 14.96
C ILE A 314 -9.93 33.27 16.12
N PRO A 315 -10.75 33.42 17.17
CA PRO A 315 -10.80 32.46 18.26
C PRO A 315 -11.20 31.07 17.74
N PRO A 316 -10.60 29.97 18.25
CA PRO A 316 -10.94 28.61 17.86
C PRO A 316 -12.45 28.33 17.84
N GLU A 317 -13.15 28.75 18.90
CA GLU A 317 -14.60 28.57 19.10
C GLU A 317 -15.46 29.35 18.09
N ASN A 318 -14.91 30.40 17.48
CA ASN A 318 -15.61 31.23 16.50
C ASN A 318 -15.27 30.88 15.05
N ALA A 319 -14.28 30.00 14.81
CA ALA A 319 -13.87 29.61 13.47
C ALA A 319 -15.03 29.02 12.63
N PRO A 320 -15.87 28.11 13.15
CA PRO A 320 -17.03 27.61 12.41
C PRO A 320 -18.02 28.71 12.02
N LYS A 321 -18.28 29.65 12.94
CA LYS A 321 -19.15 30.81 12.69
C LYS A 321 -18.59 31.68 11.56
N MET A 322 -17.29 31.91 11.55
CA MET A 322 -16.62 32.67 10.50
C MET A 322 -16.79 32.01 9.13
N ILE A 323 -16.56 30.71 9.03
CA ILE A 323 -16.75 29.95 7.77
C ILE A 323 -18.21 29.98 7.30
N SER A 324 -19.17 29.72 8.20
CA SER A 324 -20.60 29.79 7.88
C SER A 324 -20.99 31.15 7.29
N ARG A 325 -20.49 32.25 7.87
CA ARG A 325 -20.73 33.61 7.39
C ARG A 325 -20.07 33.89 6.04
N LEU A 326 -18.86 33.39 5.78
CA LEU A 326 -18.22 33.53 4.47
C LEU A 326 -19.01 32.80 3.37
N VAL A 327 -19.49 31.59 3.64
CA VAL A 327 -20.31 30.82 2.69
C VAL A 327 -21.62 31.55 2.42
N SER A 328 -22.24 32.14 3.45
CA SER A 328 -23.44 32.98 3.32
C SER A 328 -23.21 34.24 2.47
N GLN A 329 -21.98 34.77 2.46
CA GLN A 329 -21.53 35.87 1.61
C GLN A 329 -21.03 35.39 0.22
N GLY A 330 -21.42 34.19 -0.19
CA GLY A 330 -21.17 33.62 -1.51
C GLY A 330 -19.77 33.04 -1.71
N ALA A 331 -19.00 32.77 -0.64
CA ALA A 331 -17.77 31.99 -0.76
C ALA A 331 -18.10 30.53 -1.07
N ARG A 332 -17.40 29.93 -2.04
CA ARG A 332 -17.59 28.52 -2.39
C ARG A 332 -16.75 27.66 -1.44
N ILE A 333 -17.29 26.57 -0.94
CA ILE A 333 -16.53 25.68 -0.06
C ILE A 333 -15.31 25.10 -0.77
N SER A 334 -15.42 24.78 -2.06
CA SER A 334 -14.27 24.37 -2.87
C SER A 334 -13.15 25.42 -2.97
N GLU A 335 -13.43 26.71 -2.68
CA GLU A 335 -12.40 27.76 -2.57
C GLU A 335 -11.78 27.81 -1.17
N LEU A 336 -12.50 27.34 -0.14
CA LEU A 336 -12.12 27.41 1.27
C LEU A 336 -11.42 26.14 1.76
N ALA A 337 -11.88 24.97 1.29
CA ALA A 337 -11.36 23.66 1.64
C ALA A 337 -9.95 23.44 1.07
N LEU A 338 -9.22 22.50 1.68
CA LEU A 338 -7.87 22.12 1.26
C LEU A 338 -7.89 21.60 -0.19
N GLY A 339 -7.14 22.26 -1.07
CA GLY A 339 -6.58 21.65 -2.28
C GLY A 339 -5.20 21.09 -1.96
N SER A 340 -4.77 20.04 -2.69
CA SER A 340 -3.53 19.27 -2.53
C SER A 340 -2.38 19.99 -1.79
N PHE A 341 -1.77 19.27 -0.84
CA PHE A 341 -0.82 19.73 0.18
C PHE A 341 0.56 20.25 -0.32
N SER A 342 0.63 20.91 -1.48
CA SER A 342 1.91 21.27 -2.08
C SER A 342 2.40 22.70 -1.85
N ASP A 343 1.64 23.64 -1.27
CA ASP A 343 2.14 25.01 -1.04
C ASP A 343 1.53 25.70 0.20
N ILE A 344 2.11 25.47 1.38
CA ILE A 344 1.87 26.30 2.56
C ILE A 344 2.45 27.69 2.30
N GLN A 345 1.64 28.62 1.77
CA GLN A 345 1.89 30.05 2.01
C GLN A 345 0.63 30.86 2.36
N GLN A 346 -0.61 30.45 2.03
CA GLN A 346 -1.83 31.22 2.38
C GLN A 346 -3.10 30.38 2.56
N TYR A 347 -3.82 30.58 3.67
CA TYR A 347 -5.15 30.01 3.87
C TYR A 347 -6.22 30.80 3.09
N ASN A 348 -6.92 30.14 2.16
CA ASN A 348 -7.96 30.77 1.34
C ASN A 348 -9.15 31.30 2.17
N SER A 349 -9.43 30.69 3.32
CA SER A 349 -10.42 31.17 4.30
C SER A 349 -10.13 32.62 4.73
N ILE A 350 -8.87 32.92 5.03
CA ILE A 350 -8.43 34.28 5.41
C ILE A 350 -8.43 35.22 4.21
N LYS A 351 -7.99 34.76 3.03
CA LYS A 351 -8.04 35.58 1.81
C LYS A 351 -9.48 36.00 1.48
N ASN A 352 -10.44 35.09 1.61
CA ASN A 352 -11.86 35.38 1.43
C ASN A 352 -12.38 36.35 2.50
N LEU A 353 -12.00 36.14 3.76
CA LEU A 353 -12.34 37.07 4.85
C LEU A 353 -11.83 38.50 4.57
N VAL A 354 -10.57 38.64 4.16
CA VAL A 354 -9.97 39.94 3.85
C VAL A 354 -10.68 40.61 2.67
N THR A 355 -10.89 39.88 1.58
CA THR A 355 -11.40 40.44 0.33
C THR A 355 -12.90 40.71 0.36
N ARG A 356 -13.69 39.84 1.00
CA ARG A 356 -15.17 39.92 1.00
C ARG A 356 -15.75 40.67 2.19
N VAL A 357 -15.06 40.67 3.34
CA VAL A 357 -15.60 41.26 4.58
C VAL A 357 -14.76 42.45 5.03
N ILE A 358 -13.47 42.24 5.30
CA ILE A 358 -12.65 43.26 5.96
C ILE A 358 -12.41 44.48 5.06
N LYS A 359 -11.97 44.27 3.82
CA LYS A 359 -11.66 45.37 2.89
C LYS A 359 -12.89 46.26 2.63
N PRO A 360 -14.09 45.72 2.33
CA PRO A 360 -15.31 46.53 2.24
C PRO A 360 -15.65 47.25 3.55
N THR A 361 -15.66 46.54 4.68
CA THR A 361 -16.02 47.12 6.00
C THR A 361 -15.15 48.32 6.37
N VAL A 362 -13.83 48.17 6.22
CA VAL A 362 -12.87 49.24 6.51
C VAL A 362 -13.10 50.41 5.54
N ARG A 363 -13.24 50.14 4.24
CA ARG A 363 -13.49 51.18 3.23
C ARG A 363 -14.77 51.96 3.51
N ASP A 364 -15.87 51.26 3.83
CA ASP A 364 -17.18 51.87 4.05
C ASP A 364 -17.18 52.79 5.28
N HIS A 365 -16.55 52.36 6.38
CA HIS A 365 -16.39 53.20 7.57
C HIS A 365 -15.67 54.52 7.23
N PHE A 366 -14.48 54.43 6.64
CA PHE A 366 -13.68 55.61 6.35
C PHE A 366 -14.29 56.46 5.23
N LEU A 367 -15.06 55.87 4.31
CA LEU A 367 -15.82 56.62 3.31
C LEU A 367 -16.90 57.49 3.96
N ILE A 368 -17.67 56.94 4.90
CA ILE A 368 -18.69 57.68 5.65
C ILE A 368 -18.03 58.78 6.50
N ALA A 369 -16.96 58.44 7.22
CA ALA A 369 -16.24 59.39 8.06
C ALA A 369 -15.65 60.55 7.22
N ALA A 370 -15.01 60.26 6.09
CA ALA A 370 -14.43 61.28 5.22
C ALA A 370 -15.50 62.25 4.68
N GLN A 371 -16.70 61.78 4.35
CA GLN A 371 -17.79 62.64 3.88
C GLN A 371 -18.41 63.51 5.01
N GLY A 372 -18.28 63.09 6.27
CA GLY A 372 -18.81 63.80 7.43
C GLY A 372 -17.96 64.97 7.92
N TYR A 373 -16.64 64.93 7.69
CA TYR A 373 -15.67 65.86 8.26
C TYR A 373 -14.87 66.66 7.21
N GLU A 374 -14.47 67.87 7.56
CA GLU A 374 -13.52 68.68 6.78
C GLU A 374 -12.08 68.12 6.93
N LEU A 375 -11.22 68.31 5.92
CA LEU A 375 -9.85 67.75 5.92
C LEU A 375 -9.03 68.17 7.14
N MET A 376 -9.14 69.44 7.55
CA MET A 376 -8.40 69.96 8.73
C MET A 376 -8.85 69.32 10.04
N TYR A 377 -10.13 68.94 10.14
CA TYR A 377 -10.66 68.24 11.30
C TYR A 377 -10.10 66.81 11.38
N LEU A 378 -10.13 66.08 10.26
CA LEU A 378 -9.58 64.72 10.15
C LEU A 378 -8.10 64.66 10.54
N ARG A 379 -7.32 65.71 10.22
CA ARG A 379 -5.88 65.79 10.53
C ARG A 379 -5.59 66.14 12.00
N ASN A 380 -6.41 66.98 12.63
CA ASN A 380 -6.18 67.43 14.01
C ASN A 380 -6.78 66.48 15.07
N LYS A 381 -7.78 65.67 14.70
CA LYS A 381 -8.54 64.78 15.60
C LYS A 381 -8.31 63.28 15.35
N GLY A 382 -7.12 62.88 14.88
CA GLY A 382 -6.83 61.50 14.51
C GLY A 382 -7.10 60.44 15.60
N SER A 383 -6.94 60.80 16.89
CA SER A 383 -7.22 59.89 18.02
C SER A 383 -8.70 59.57 18.17
N GLU A 384 -9.59 60.56 18.04
CA GLU A 384 -11.05 60.35 18.10
C GLU A 384 -11.52 59.50 16.91
N LEU A 385 -11.02 59.80 15.71
CA LEU A 385 -11.34 59.03 14.50
C LEU A 385 -10.86 57.57 14.59
N GLN A 386 -9.67 57.33 15.15
CA GLN A 386 -9.18 55.97 15.36
C GLN A 386 -10.03 55.20 16.36
N SER A 387 -10.45 55.84 17.46
CA SER A 387 -11.33 55.21 18.44
C SER A 387 -12.67 54.83 17.82
N GLU A 388 -13.28 55.73 17.06
CA GLU A 388 -14.54 55.48 16.35
C GLU A 388 -14.41 54.33 15.33
N ALA A 389 -13.32 54.33 14.57
CA ALA A 389 -13.02 53.27 13.60
C ALA A 389 -12.80 51.91 14.29
N ALA A 390 -12.06 51.89 15.39
CA ALA A 390 -11.81 50.68 16.16
C ALA A 390 -13.13 50.08 16.68
N ASP A 391 -14.02 50.89 17.25
CA ASP A 391 -15.30 50.42 17.78
C ASP A 391 -16.23 49.92 16.67
N TYR A 392 -16.33 50.65 15.55
CA TYR A 392 -17.16 50.25 14.42
C TYR A 392 -16.68 48.95 13.77
N ILE A 393 -15.38 48.85 13.46
CA ILE A 393 -14.80 47.66 12.83
C ILE A 393 -14.91 46.46 13.78
N LYS A 394 -14.61 46.64 15.07
CA LYS A 394 -14.75 45.58 16.08
C LYS A 394 -16.18 45.06 16.16
N LYS A 395 -17.17 45.94 16.16
CA LYS A 395 -18.58 45.55 16.18
C LYS A 395 -18.94 44.65 15.00
N ILE A 396 -18.57 45.06 13.77
CA ILE A 396 -18.92 44.29 12.57
C ILE A 396 -18.15 42.98 12.52
N LEU A 397 -16.84 42.97 12.77
CA LEU A 397 -16.04 41.75 12.70
C LEU A 397 -16.49 40.70 13.74
N ASN A 398 -16.97 41.11 14.92
CA ASN A 398 -17.54 40.20 15.91
C ASN A 398 -18.80 39.45 15.40
N GLU A 399 -19.59 40.05 14.51
CA GLU A 399 -20.74 39.38 13.88
C GLU A 399 -20.29 38.21 12.98
N TYR A 400 -19.08 38.31 12.43
CA TYR A 400 -18.42 37.26 11.65
C TYR A 400 -17.58 36.30 12.51
N GLY A 401 -17.53 36.47 13.84
CA GLY A 401 -16.69 35.65 14.71
C GLY A 401 -15.19 35.98 14.62
N VAL A 402 -14.85 37.21 14.21
CA VAL A 402 -13.48 37.70 14.08
C VAL A 402 -13.25 38.81 15.10
N GLU A 403 -12.18 38.69 15.88
CA GLU A 403 -11.80 39.70 16.86
C GLU A 403 -10.90 40.75 16.21
N ALA A 404 -11.31 42.02 16.26
CA ALA A 404 -10.43 43.14 15.97
C ALA A 404 -9.61 43.47 17.22
N VAL A 405 -8.35 43.01 17.26
CA VAL A 405 -7.44 43.21 18.40
C VAL A 405 -6.98 44.67 18.44
N THR A 406 -6.62 45.24 17.30
CA THR A 406 -6.07 46.60 17.22
C THR A 406 -6.37 47.22 15.85
N THR A 407 -6.82 48.47 15.85
CA THR A 407 -6.98 49.30 14.64
C THR A 407 -6.17 50.59 14.85
N LEU A 408 -5.16 50.82 14.00
CA LEU A 408 -4.27 51.97 14.08
C LEU A 408 -4.27 52.74 12.78
N ILE A 409 -4.55 54.04 12.84
CA ILE A 409 -4.39 54.94 11.70
C ILE A 409 -2.92 55.36 11.69
N ASN A 410 -2.18 54.92 10.68
CA ASN A 410 -0.74 55.18 10.56
C ASN A 410 -0.50 56.61 10.06
N GLN A 411 -1.22 57.02 9.01
CA GLN A 411 -1.01 58.29 8.34
C GLN A 411 -2.28 58.76 7.61
N ILE A 412 -2.54 60.07 7.66
CA ILE A 412 -3.56 60.75 6.85
C ILE A 412 -2.84 61.82 6.02
N ASP A 413 -2.73 61.58 4.72
CA ASP A 413 -2.07 62.48 3.78
C ASP A 413 -3.08 63.13 2.83
N SER A 414 -2.73 64.31 2.32
CA SER A 414 -3.42 64.96 1.20
C SER A 414 -2.40 65.16 0.08
N PRO A 415 -2.76 64.98 -1.21
CA PRO A 415 -1.81 64.92 -2.32
C PRO A 415 -1.14 66.26 -2.69
N ASN A 416 -0.92 67.19 -1.76
CA ASN A 416 -0.08 68.37 -1.95
C ASN A 416 1.44 68.04 -1.94
N LYS A 417 1.83 66.98 -2.64
CA LYS A 417 3.22 66.72 -3.04
C LYS A 417 3.23 65.97 -4.38
N PRO A 418 3.87 66.52 -5.44
CA PRO A 418 4.00 65.79 -6.71
C PRO A 418 4.94 64.58 -6.54
N PRO A 419 4.71 63.48 -7.27
CA PRO A 419 5.49 62.25 -7.12
C PRO A 419 6.94 62.46 -7.59
N ARG A 420 7.91 61.97 -6.80
CA ARG A 420 9.33 61.91 -7.18
C ARG A 420 9.54 60.84 -8.26
N LYS A 421 10.21 61.20 -9.36
CA LYS A 421 10.63 60.25 -10.41
C LYS A 421 11.75 59.32 -9.91
N PRO A 422 11.85 58.07 -10.37
CA PRO A 422 12.97 57.18 -10.04
C PRO A 422 14.24 57.56 -10.81
N ASN A 423 15.39 57.48 -10.13
CA ASN A 423 16.73 57.62 -10.70
C ASN A 423 17.09 56.39 -11.54
N PHE A 424 17.40 56.59 -12.83
CA PHE A 424 18.14 55.60 -13.61
C PHE A 424 19.64 55.74 -13.30
N GLY A 425 20.17 54.83 -12.51
CA GLY A 425 21.61 54.64 -12.31
C GLY A 425 22.10 53.47 -13.16
N SER A 426 22.98 53.77 -14.10
CA SER A 426 23.75 52.81 -14.89
C SER A 426 24.66 51.96 -14.00
N ASN A 427 24.78 50.66 -14.26
CA ASN A 427 26.01 49.93 -13.92
C ASN A 427 26.33 48.84 -14.94
N ARG A 428 27.57 48.91 -15.45
CA ARG A 428 28.28 47.91 -16.24
C ARG A 428 28.81 46.81 -15.32
N ALA A 429 28.80 45.55 -15.77
CA ALA A 429 29.85 44.59 -15.44
C ALA A 429 29.97 43.50 -16.54
N ARG A 430 31.23 43.18 -16.89
CA ARG A 430 31.72 42.11 -17.77
C ARG A 430 31.77 40.77 -17.03
N VAL A 431 31.60 39.64 -17.74
CA VAL A 431 32.35 38.35 -17.60
C VAL A 431 32.16 37.57 -18.93
N SER A 432 33.13 37.55 -19.86
CA SER A 432 34.14 36.52 -20.17
C SER A 432 33.65 35.11 -20.59
N SER A 433 33.99 34.79 -21.84
CA SER A 433 34.07 33.51 -22.55
C SER A 433 34.96 32.45 -21.87
N LEU A 434 34.71 31.17 -22.18
CA LEU A 434 35.67 30.20 -22.77
C LEU A 434 35.02 28.81 -22.95
N LEU A 435 35.02 28.32 -24.20
CA LEU A 435 34.97 26.91 -24.59
C LEU A 435 36.40 26.47 -24.98
N PRO A 436 36.68 25.17 -25.06
CA PRO A 436 37.06 24.66 -26.39
C PRO A 436 36.55 23.25 -26.75
N ASP A 437 36.63 23.02 -28.06
CA ASP A 437 36.25 21.91 -28.93
C ASP A 437 37.22 20.71 -28.95
N GLU A 438 36.82 19.72 -29.77
CA GLU A 438 37.59 18.70 -30.53
C GLU A 438 37.71 17.30 -29.90
N ARG A 439 37.76 16.16 -30.61
CA ARG A 439 37.23 15.62 -31.90
C ARG A 439 37.87 14.22 -32.07
N SER A 440 37.14 13.26 -32.65
CA SER A 440 37.60 12.19 -33.58
C SER A 440 38.36 10.94 -33.09
N GLY A 441 38.02 9.78 -33.71
CA GLY A 441 38.95 8.65 -33.90
C GLY A 441 38.31 7.25 -33.96
N THR A 442 37.93 6.80 -35.17
CA THR A 442 37.57 5.42 -35.52
C THR A 442 38.82 4.56 -35.80
N ASN A 443 38.77 3.24 -35.55
CA ASN A 443 39.05 2.21 -36.57
C ASN A 443 38.89 0.76 -36.08
N GLU A 444 38.34 -0.05 -36.98
CA GLU A 444 38.17 -1.50 -36.95
C GLU A 444 39.46 -2.27 -37.26
N SER A 445 39.37 -3.57 -36.93
CA SER A 445 39.93 -4.74 -37.61
C SER A 445 41.20 -5.38 -37.03
N GLU A 446 41.00 -6.55 -36.42
CA GLU A 446 41.82 -7.74 -36.67
C GLU A 446 40.96 -9.01 -36.49
N LYS A 447 40.92 -9.83 -37.54
CA LYS A 447 40.19 -11.11 -37.65
C LYS A 447 41.18 -12.27 -37.50
N ASN A 448 40.63 -13.37 -36.96
CA ASN A 448 41.01 -14.78 -37.15
C ASN A 448 42.20 -15.35 -36.37
N VAL A 449 41.88 -16.10 -35.30
CA VAL A 449 42.40 -17.47 -35.09
C VAL A 449 41.27 -18.36 -34.55
N LEU A 450 40.85 -19.34 -35.35
CA LEU A 450 39.93 -20.43 -34.95
C LEU A 450 40.78 -21.61 -34.50
N HIS A 451 40.63 -22.05 -33.24
CA HIS A 451 40.92 -23.42 -32.82
C HIS A 451 39.86 -23.90 -31.83
N ASN A 452 39.43 -25.15 -32.01
CA ASN A 452 38.36 -25.84 -31.29
C ASN A 452 38.51 -25.73 -29.76
N ILE A 453 37.58 -25.02 -29.11
CA ILE A 453 37.40 -24.95 -27.65
C ILE A 453 36.07 -25.63 -27.32
N PRO A 454 35.97 -26.43 -26.25
CA PRO A 454 34.70 -27.00 -25.81
C PRO A 454 33.65 -25.88 -25.67
N ARG A 455 32.52 -25.99 -26.37
CA ARG A 455 31.44 -24.98 -26.35
C ARG A 455 31.01 -24.73 -24.91
N GLN A 456 31.46 -23.62 -24.35
CA GLN A 456 30.95 -23.07 -23.10
C GLN A 456 29.56 -22.49 -23.38
N LEU A 457 28.53 -23.01 -22.71
CA LEU A 457 27.17 -22.53 -22.84
C LEU A 457 26.95 -21.50 -21.73
N SER A 458 26.97 -20.23 -22.10
CA SER A 458 26.64 -19.12 -21.22
C SER A 458 25.24 -18.62 -21.53
N THR A 459 24.36 -18.55 -20.53
CA THR A 459 23.08 -17.88 -20.65
C THR A 459 22.79 -17.08 -19.39
N THR A 460 22.26 -15.88 -19.53
CA THR A 460 21.65 -15.15 -18.42
C THR A 460 20.27 -15.77 -18.17
N VAL A 461 19.92 -16.08 -16.92
CA VAL A 461 18.61 -16.63 -16.57
C VAL A 461 17.94 -15.73 -15.55
N TRP A 462 16.81 -15.18 -15.94
CA TRP A 462 16.04 -14.31 -15.06
C TRP A 462 15.09 -15.13 -14.21
N VAL A 463 15.22 -15.01 -12.88
CA VAL A 463 14.44 -15.78 -11.91
C VAL A 463 13.33 -14.89 -11.36
N ILE A 464 12.12 -15.09 -11.88
CA ILE A 464 10.94 -14.29 -11.52
C ILE A 464 9.98 -15.14 -10.70
N GLY A 465 9.44 -14.59 -9.62
CA GLY A 465 8.49 -15.27 -8.74
C GLY A 465 8.11 -14.40 -7.56
N ASP A 466 7.00 -14.72 -6.90
CA ASP A 466 6.54 -14.00 -5.70
C ASP A 466 7.44 -14.23 -4.48
N ARG A 467 7.17 -13.55 -3.35
CA ARG A 467 7.96 -13.71 -2.11
C ARG A 467 7.97 -15.16 -1.62
N SER A 468 6.86 -15.88 -1.76
CA SER A 468 6.70 -17.24 -1.23
C SER A 468 7.22 -18.35 -2.18
N SER A 469 7.54 -18.04 -3.44
CA SER A 469 7.99 -19.00 -4.46
C SER A 469 9.33 -19.67 -4.16
N GLY A 470 10.14 -19.12 -3.25
CA GLY A 470 11.39 -19.73 -2.80
C GLY A 470 12.59 -19.48 -3.71
N LYS A 471 12.69 -18.30 -4.34
CA LYS A 471 13.81 -17.89 -5.21
C LYS A 471 15.17 -17.97 -4.50
N THR A 472 15.30 -17.27 -3.38
CA THR A 472 16.50 -17.29 -2.51
C THR A 472 16.88 -18.72 -2.13
N THR A 473 15.89 -19.52 -1.72
CA THR A 473 16.07 -20.91 -1.30
C THR A 473 16.52 -21.79 -2.46
N TYR A 474 15.97 -21.59 -3.65
CA TYR A 474 16.41 -22.27 -4.87
C TYR A 474 17.87 -21.97 -5.19
N MET A 475 18.26 -20.69 -5.16
CA MET A 475 19.63 -20.25 -5.46
C MET A 475 20.63 -20.78 -4.44
N ALA A 476 20.30 -20.72 -3.14
CA ALA A 476 21.13 -21.29 -2.08
C ALA A 476 21.26 -22.83 -2.22
N ALA A 477 20.17 -23.53 -2.55
CA ALA A 477 20.19 -24.96 -2.79
C ALA A 477 21.06 -25.32 -4.00
N LEU A 478 20.97 -24.53 -5.08
CA LEU A 478 21.79 -24.69 -6.27
C LEU A 478 23.28 -24.49 -5.98
N ALA A 479 23.62 -23.45 -5.22
CA ALA A 479 24.99 -23.14 -4.82
C ALA A 479 25.64 -24.27 -4.00
N ARG A 480 24.87 -24.94 -3.13
CA ARG A 480 25.37 -26.01 -2.23
C ARG A 480 25.11 -27.43 -2.69
N TRP A 481 24.36 -27.66 -3.78
CA TRP A 481 23.96 -29.02 -4.19
C TRP A 481 25.11 -30.04 -4.30
N PRO A 482 26.34 -29.68 -4.75
CA PRO A 482 27.45 -30.64 -4.76
C PRO A 482 27.79 -31.26 -3.39
N GLU A 483 27.46 -30.56 -2.30
CA GLU A 483 27.75 -30.96 -0.91
C GLU A 483 26.68 -31.87 -0.30
N ALA A 484 25.47 -31.92 -0.87
CA ALA A 484 24.31 -32.60 -0.27
C ALA A 484 24.49 -34.13 -0.24
N GLU A 485 24.80 -34.74 -1.40
CA GLU A 485 25.14 -36.16 -1.50
C GLU A 485 25.96 -36.40 -2.80
N PRO A 486 27.31 -36.52 -2.70
CA PRO A 486 28.19 -36.54 -3.87
C PRO A 486 27.98 -37.71 -4.84
N SER A 487 27.35 -38.81 -4.41
CA SER A 487 27.08 -39.98 -5.26
C SER A 487 25.85 -39.81 -6.16
N THR A 488 24.86 -39.04 -5.73
CA THR A 488 23.56 -38.87 -6.40
C THR A 488 23.45 -37.53 -7.12
N SER A 489 24.17 -36.49 -6.67
CA SER A 489 24.13 -35.17 -7.31
C SER A 489 24.58 -35.21 -8.78
N PRO A 490 23.84 -34.59 -9.72
CA PRO A 490 24.26 -34.47 -11.11
C PRO A 490 25.36 -33.41 -11.32
N VAL A 491 25.58 -32.56 -10.32
CA VAL A 491 26.54 -31.46 -10.36
C VAL A 491 27.89 -31.93 -9.83
N GLN A 492 28.95 -31.64 -10.57
CA GLN A 492 30.33 -31.90 -10.17
C GLN A 492 30.88 -30.75 -9.33
N LYS A 493 30.63 -29.51 -9.75
CA LYS A 493 31.13 -28.31 -9.06
C LYS A 493 30.23 -27.12 -9.37
N VAL A 494 30.06 -26.25 -8.37
CA VAL A 494 29.56 -24.89 -8.56
C VAL A 494 30.67 -23.92 -8.18
N THR A 495 30.91 -22.92 -9.01
CA THR A 495 31.89 -21.86 -8.75
C THR A 495 31.26 -20.50 -8.99
N PRO A 496 31.56 -19.48 -8.18
CA PRO A 496 31.06 -18.15 -8.43
C PRO A 496 31.73 -17.54 -9.67
N ILE A 497 30.98 -16.70 -10.38
CA ILE A 497 31.45 -15.94 -11.55
C ILE A 497 31.76 -14.49 -11.15
N ASN A 498 31.10 -13.98 -10.10
CA ASN A 498 31.23 -12.62 -9.60
C ASN A 498 31.14 -12.56 -8.05
N ASP A 499 31.39 -11.38 -7.49
CA ASP A 499 31.44 -11.14 -6.03
C ASP A 499 30.11 -11.47 -5.33
N ASN A 500 28.98 -11.13 -5.95
CA ASN A 500 27.65 -11.51 -5.44
C ASN A 500 27.46 -13.03 -5.40
N GLY A 501 27.96 -13.76 -6.41
CA GLY A 501 27.96 -15.23 -6.43
C GLY A 501 28.78 -15.83 -5.28
N GLU A 502 29.91 -15.20 -4.92
CA GLU A 502 30.73 -15.59 -3.76
C GLU A 502 29.97 -15.35 -2.44
N GLU A 503 29.27 -14.21 -2.32
CA GLU A 503 28.39 -13.90 -1.20
C GLU A 503 27.29 -14.97 -1.05
N LEU A 504 26.62 -15.35 -2.14
CA LEU A 504 25.59 -16.38 -2.15
C LEU A 504 26.13 -17.73 -1.69
N ILE A 505 27.29 -18.16 -2.19
CA ILE A 505 27.90 -19.43 -1.77
C ILE A 505 28.21 -19.41 -0.28
N THR A 506 28.72 -18.29 0.23
CA THR A 506 29.05 -18.11 1.66
C THR A 506 27.79 -18.17 2.54
N LYS A 507 26.71 -17.48 2.13
CA LYS A 507 25.45 -17.40 2.89
C LYS A 507 24.54 -18.61 2.70
N ALA A 508 24.70 -19.38 1.62
CA ALA A 508 23.77 -20.45 1.25
C ALA A 508 23.55 -21.47 2.37
N LYS A 509 24.54 -21.71 3.23
CA LYS A 509 24.39 -22.58 4.39
C LYS A 509 23.37 -22.05 5.38
N ASN A 510 23.53 -20.79 5.79
CA ASN A 510 22.64 -20.19 6.76
C ASN A 510 21.25 -19.94 6.15
N ILE A 511 21.16 -19.64 4.85
CA ILE A 511 19.87 -19.53 4.15
C ILE A 511 19.08 -20.84 4.26
N LEU A 512 19.73 -21.99 4.03
CA LEU A 512 19.05 -23.28 4.07
C LEU A 512 18.84 -23.84 5.48
N GLU A 513 19.78 -23.65 6.40
CA GLU A 513 19.77 -24.28 7.72
C GLU A 513 19.20 -23.36 8.83
N GLN A 514 19.30 -22.04 8.67
CA GLN A 514 18.89 -21.02 9.65
C GLN A 514 17.78 -20.09 9.11
N GLY A 515 17.50 -20.17 7.81
CA GLY A 515 16.43 -19.42 7.14
C GLY A 515 16.78 -17.95 7.02
N GLU A 516 18.07 -17.62 6.96
CA GLU A 516 18.52 -16.30 6.51
C GLU A 516 17.95 -16.03 5.11
N GLN A 517 17.75 -14.75 4.81
CA GLN A 517 17.33 -14.31 3.48
C GLN A 517 18.45 -13.45 2.90
N LEU A 518 18.58 -13.43 1.57
CA LEU A 518 19.37 -12.42 0.90
C LEU A 518 18.68 -11.06 1.10
N GLU A 519 19.46 -9.98 1.02
CA GLU A 519 18.89 -8.63 1.11
C GLU A 519 17.82 -8.45 0.03
N ALA A 520 16.65 -7.95 0.43
CA ALA A 520 15.57 -7.73 -0.50
C ALA A 520 16.01 -6.71 -1.56
N THR A 521 15.68 -6.99 -2.82
CA THR A 521 15.91 -6.06 -3.93
C THR A 521 15.05 -4.82 -3.70
N ASP A 522 15.70 -3.71 -3.35
CA ASP A 522 15.07 -2.41 -3.19
C ASP A 522 14.66 -1.88 -4.58
N LEU A 523 13.37 -1.59 -4.75
CA LEU A 523 12.83 -1.06 -6.01
C LEU A 523 13.04 0.46 -6.13
N ASP A 524 13.43 1.13 -5.04
CA ASP A 524 13.77 2.55 -4.99
C ASP A 524 15.28 2.78 -5.24
N ALA A 525 16.08 1.71 -5.27
CA ALA A 525 17.49 1.76 -5.63
C ALA A 525 17.68 1.92 -7.15
N ASN A 526 18.72 2.66 -7.53
CA ASN A 526 19.07 2.91 -8.93
C ASN A 526 19.33 1.57 -9.66
N VAL A 527 18.93 1.43 -10.94
CA VAL A 527 19.07 0.19 -11.75
C VAL A 527 20.50 -0.39 -11.78
N TYR A 528 21.49 0.41 -11.39
CA TYR A 528 22.90 0.01 -11.26
C TYR A 528 23.26 -0.69 -9.94
N GLU A 529 22.32 -0.90 -9.00
CA GLU A 529 22.55 -1.58 -7.71
C GLU A 529 21.98 -3.01 -7.63
N PHE A 530 21.42 -3.56 -8.72
CA PHE A 530 20.92 -4.93 -8.75
C PHE A 530 22.03 -5.96 -8.50
N LYS A 531 21.82 -6.84 -7.50
CA LYS A 531 22.73 -7.95 -7.23
C LYS A 531 22.50 -9.10 -8.20
N ASP A 532 23.37 -9.20 -9.20
CA ASP A 532 23.44 -10.36 -10.09
C ASP A 532 24.25 -11.47 -9.45
N TYR A 533 23.64 -12.63 -9.16
CA TYR A 533 24.33 -13.77 -8.57
C TYR A 533 24.82 -14.72 -9.67
N GLY A 534 26.09 -14.58 -10.06
CA GLY A 534 26.71 -15.38 -11.12
C GLY A 534 27.28 -16.70 -10.60
N LEU A 535 26.76 -17.82 -11.10
CA LEU A 535 27.23 -19.17 -10.78
C LEU A 535 27.58 -19.95 -12.06
N GLN A 536 28.76 -20.58 -12.07
CA GLN A 536 29.14 -21.57 -13.07
C GLN A 536 28.90 -22.96 -12.49
N ILE A 537 28.02 -23.72 -13.14
CA ILE A 537 27.62 -25.07 -12.74
C ILE A 537 28.25 -26.05 -13.73
N VAL A 538 29.07 -26.96 -13.22
CA VAL A 538 29.70 -28.02 -14.01
C VAL A 538 28.96 -29.33 -13.76
N LEU A 539 28.38 -29.93 -14.78
CA LEU A 539 27.68 -31.22 -14.68
C LEU A 539 28.67 -32.38 -14.82
N LYS A 540 28.41 -33.51 -14.14
CA LYS A 540 29.23 -34.72 -14.26
C LYS A 540 29.19 -35.29 -15.69
N ASP A 541 30.28 -35.97 -16.09
CA ASP A 541 30.48 -36.52 -17.45
C ASP A 541 29.30 -37.35 -18.00
N GLN A 542 28.58 -38.07 -17.14
CA GLN A 542 27.42 -38.87 -17.54
C GLN A 542 26.22 -38.05 -18.04
N PHE A 543 26.26 -36.73 -17.87
CA PHE A 543 25.27 -35.76 -18.35
C PHE A 543 25.78 -34.92 -19.54
N SER A 544 26.99 -35.19 -20.03
CA SER A 544 27.54 -34.62 -21.26
C SER A 544 26.92 -35.27 -22.51
N TRP A 545 26.74 -34.50 -23.59
CA TRP A 545 26.06 -34.96 -24.83
C TRP A 545 26.70 -36.24 -25.42
N ARG A 546 25.87 -37.21 -25.84
CA ARG A 546 26.34 -38.50 -26.40
C ARG A 546 26.55 -38.46 -27.91
N GLN A 547 27.68 -39.01 -28.38
CA GLN A 547 27.79 -39.69 -29.67
C GLN A 547 28.33 -41.14 -29.43
N PRO A 548 27.68 -42.22 -29.92
CA PRO A 548 28.04 -43.60 -29.58
C PRO A 548 29.31 -44.16 -30.24
N TRP A 549 30.07 -43.36 -31.02
CA TRP A 549 31.12 -43.88 -31.94
C TRP A 549 32.46 -43.12 -31.86
N ARG A 550 32.78 -42.45 -30.75
CA ARG A 550 34.12 -41.90 -30.51
C ARG A 550 34.55 -42.13 -29.07
N SER A 551 35.52 -43.01 -28.90
CA SER A 551 36.32 -43.13 -27.68
C SER A 551 37.27 -41.93 -27.62
N PHE A 552 36.99 -40.95 -26.75
CA PHE A 552 37.89 -40.00 -26.06
C PHE A 552 37.00 -38.95 -25.35
N SER A 553 37.24 -38.71 -24.06
CA SER A 553 36.49 -37.86 -23.10
C SER A 553 35.59 -36.77 -23.69
N SER A 554 34.27 -36.88 -23.47
CA SER A 554 33.31 -35.80 -23.78
C SER A 554 33.58 -34.57 -22.90
N PRO A 555 33.53 -33.34 -23.44
CA PRO A 555 33.70 -32.15 -22.62
C PRO A 555 32.55 -32.00 -21.61
N LEU A 556 32.89 -31.65 -20.37
CA LEU A 556 31.94 -31.34 -19.29
C LEU A 556 31.01 -30.19 -19.70
N VAL A 557 29.72 -30.31 -19.40
CA VAL A 557 28.74 -29.24 -19.62
C VAL A 557 28.93 -28.18 -18.53
N LYS A 558 29.32 -26.98 -18.95
CA LYS A 558 29.40 -25.80 -18.09
C LYS A 558 28.20 -24.90 -18.38
N LEU A 559 27.37 -24.67 -17.38
CA LEU A 559 26.26 -23.73 -17.42
C LEU A 559 26.70 -22.49 -16.64
N ASN A 560 26.97 -21.39 -17.33
CA ASN A 560 27.10 -20.10 -16.65
C ASN A 560 25.71 -19.53 -16.51
N VAL A 561 25.27 -19.30 -15.28
CA VAL A 561 23.95 -18.78 -14.93
C VAL A 561 24.16 -17.54 -14.10
N ASN A 562 23.70 -16.40 -14.60
CA ASN A 562 23.53 -15.20 -13.81
C ASN A 562 22.07 -15.15 -13.40
N CYS A 563 21.80 -15.27 -12.10
CA CYS A 563 20.48 -15.16 -11.52
C CYS A 563 20.33 -13.78 -10.87
N THR A 564 19.45 -12.95 -11.39
CA THR A 564 19.03 -11.73 -10.71
C THR A 564 17.79 -12.06 -9.89
N GLU A 565 17.84 -11.76 -8.59
CA GLU A 565 16.70 -11.96 -7.69
C GLU A 565 15.80 -10.73 -7.73
N TYR A 566 14.54 -10.93 -8.12
CA TYR A 566 13.58 -9.85 -8.23
C TYR A 566 12.66 -9.72 -7.02
N SER A 567 12.09 -8.52 -6.83
CA SER A 567 11.13 -8.28 -5.76
C SER A 567 10.02 -9.33 -5.83
N GLY A 568 9.63 -9.89 -4.69
CA GLY A 568 8.53 -10.84 -4.65
C GLY A 568 7.15 -10.20 -4.90
N GLU A 569 7.12 -8.91 -5.20
CA GLU A 569 5.93 -8.13 -5.59
C GLU A 569 5.77 -8.02 -7.11
N PHE A 570 6.67 -8.59 -7.91
CA PHE A 570 6.72 -8.45 -9.37
C PHE A 570 5.36 -8.48 -10.08
N PHE A 571 4.54 -9.50 -9.82
CA PHE A 571 3.23 -9.62 -10.47
C PHE A 571 2.20 -8.60 -9.96
N GLN A 572 2.31 -8.14 -8.70
CA GLN A 572 1.47 -7.06 -8.17
C GLN A 572 1.92 -5.71 -8.71
N ASP A 573 3.22 -5.42 -8.70
CA ASP A 573 3.79 -4.17 -9.24
C ASP A 573 3.48 -4.01 -10.73
N LEU A 574 3.53 -5.11 -11.49
CA LEU A 574 3.14 -5.10 -12.89
C LEU A 574 1.65 -4.74 -13.07
N LEU A 575 0.77 -5.08 -12.13
CA LEU A 575 -0.65 -4.74 -12.19
C LEU A 575 -0.94 -3.31 -11.72
N TYR A 576 -0.27 -2.85 -10.67
CA TYR A 576 -0.65 -1.62 -9.94
C TYR A 576 0.34 -0.46 -10.04
N LYS A 577 1.60 -0.70 -10.42
CA LYS A 577 2.69 0.30 -10.47
C LYS A 577 3.30 0.50 -11.87
N SER A 578 2.64 0.07 -12.94
CA SER A 578 3.23 0.08 -14.31
C SER A 578 3.57 1.45 -14.91
N ASN A 579 3.28 2.55 -14.22
CA ASN A 579 3.53 3.91 -14.68
C ASN A 579 4.69 4.60 -13.94
N THR A 580 5.37 3.92 -13.01
CA THR A 580 6.56 4.49 -12.38
C THR A 580 7.78 4.35 -13.30
N PRO A 581 8.61 5.39 -13.49
CA PRO A 581 9.79 5.33 -14.37
C PRO A 581 10.76 4.19 -14.00
N LEU A 582 10.96 3.97 -12.71
CA LEU A 582 11.83 2.91 -12.18
C LEU A 582 11.33 1.49 -12.52
N PHE A 583 10.01 1.26 -12.49
CA PHE A 583 9.43 -0.02 -12.89
C PHE A 583 9.46 -0.23 -14.42
N GLN A 584 9.47 0.85 -15.20
CA GLN A 584 9.61 0.76 -16.66
C GLN A 584 11.02 0.35 -17.06
N ASP A 585 12.06 0.98 -16.52
CA ASP A 585 13.45 0.57 -16.74
C ASP A 585 13.67 -0.90 -16.34
N TYR A 586 13.05 -1.30 -15.24
CA TYR A 586 13.02 -2.66 -14.72
C TYR A 586 12.35 -3.69 -15.65
N LEU A 587 11.20 -3.33 -16.21
CA LEU A 587 10.47 -4.19 -17.15
C LEU A 587 11.22 -4.28 -18.50
N GLU A 588 11.85 -3.19 -18.95
CA GLU A 588 12.65 -3.14 -20.19
C GLU A 588 13.83 -4.10 -20.16
N ASP A 589 14.50 -4.26 -19.01
CA ASP A 589 15.58 -5.22 -18.83
C ASP A 589 15.06 -6.68 -18.84
N CYS A 590 13.94 -6.94 -18.16
CA CYS A 590 13.31 -8.26 -18.13
C CYS A 590 12.90 -8.78 -19.53
N VAL A 591 12.38 -7.90 -20.40
CA VAL A 591 11.85 -8.30 -21.73
C VAL A 591 12.93 -8.51 -22.78
N GLN A 592 14.15 -8.04 -22.52
CA GLN A 592 15.33 -8.28 -23.37
C GLN A 592 15.94 -9.68 -23.18
N ALA A 593 15.49 -10.42 -22.18
CA ALA A 593 15.96 -11.76 -21.86
C ALA A 593 15.59 -12.83 -22.91
N ASP A 594 16.56 -13.65 -23.30
CA ASP A 594 16.33 -14.85 -24.11
C ASP A 594 15.77 -16.03 -23.30
N SER A 595 16.10 -16.10 -22.00
CA SER A 595 15.78 -17.21 -21.09
C SER A 595 15.19 -16.70 -19.78
N ILE A 596 13.92 -17.03 -19.52
CA ILE A 596 13.17 -16.59 -18.35
C ILE A 596 12.70 -17.81 -17.56
N MET A 597 12.84 -17.76 -16.25
CA MET A 597 12.41 -18.81 -15.34
C MET A 597 11.40 -18.26 -14.33
N PHE A 598 10.16 -18.73 -14.42
CA PHE A 598 9.09 -18.40 -13.48
C PHE A 598 9.01 -19.44 -12.36
N LEU A 599 9.28 -19.03 -11.13
CA LEU A 599 9.10 -19.85 -9.93
C LEU A 599 7.74 -19.57 -9.32
N ILE A 600 6.98 -20.63 -9.07
CA ILE A 600 5.67 -20.57 -8.42
C ILE A 600 5.66 -21.57 -7.27
N ASP A 601 5.18 -21.13 -6.11
CA ASP A 601 4.88 -22.03 -4.99
C ASP A 601 3.79 -23.04 -5.40
N GLY A 602 4.09 -24.33 -5.40
CA GLY A 602 3.11 -25.34 -5.78
C GLY A 602 1.87 -25.41 -4.90
N LEU A 603 1.90 -24.81 -3.70
CA LEU A 603 0.78 -24.74 -2.76
C LEU A 603 -0.15 -23.54 -3.01
N THR A 604 0.26 -22.52 -3.78
CA THR A 604 -0.53 -21.30 -4.01
C THR A 604 -1.50 -21.42 -5.20
N TYR A 605 -2.02 -22.63 -5.47
CA TYR A 605 -2.93 -22.90 -6.60
C TYR A 605 -4.19 -22.02 -6.65
N ARG A 606 -4.59 -21.41 -5.52
CA ARG A 606 -5.71 -20.44 -5.46
C ARG A 606 -5.38 -19.11 -6.14
N GLN A 607 -4.10 -18.75 -6.27
CA GLN A 607 -3.60 -17.54 -6.92
C GLN A 607 -3.45 -17.69 -8.45
N ASP A 608 -3.84 -18.83 -9.05
CA ASP A 608 -3.77 -19.07 -10.52
C ASP A 608 -4.43 -17.94 -11.34
N THR A 609 -5.42 -17.22 -10.79
CA THR A 609 -6.01 -16.04 -11.44
C THR A 609 -5.10 -14.82 -11.40
N GLU A 610 -4.48 -14.55 -10.25
CA GLU A 610 -3.61 -13.40 -10.03
C GLU A 610 -2.32 -13.54 -10.84
N TYR A 611 -1.70 -14.73 -10.81
CA TYR A 611 -0.54 -15.02 -11.65
C TYR A 611 -0.82 -14.82 -13.14
N VAL A 612 -2.00 -15.20 -13.63
CA VAL A 612 -2.36 -15.00 -15.05
C VAL A 612 -2.55 -13.53 -15.40
N ASN A 613 -3.09 -12.71 -14.49
CA ASN A 613 -3.25 -11.28 -14.76
C ASN A 613 -1.88 -10.62 -14.96
N GLY A 614 -0.92 -10.91 -14.08
CA GLY A 614 0.45 -10.43 -14.22
C GLY A 614 1.16 -11.04 -15.44
N LEU A 615 1.08 -12.36 -15.61
CA LEU A 615 1.71 -13.06 -16.73
C LEU A 615 1.23 -12.56 -18.10
N ASN A 616 -0.07 -12.31 -18.27
CA ASN A 616 -0.60 -11.79 -19.54
C ASN A 616 0.02 -10.45 -19.90
N LYS A 617 0.09 -9.53 -18.93
CA LYS A 617 0.68 -8.21 -19.16
C LYS A 617 2.18 -8.32 -19.43
N PHE A 618 2.89 -9.20 -18.70
CA PHE A 618 4.30 -9.45 -18.98
C PHE A 618 4.52 -10.02 -20.38
N LEU A 619 3.72 -10.99 -20.83
CA LEU A 619 3.85 -11.58 -22.17
C LEU A 619 3.54 -10.58 -23.28
N ILE A 620 2.62 -9.63 -23.06
CA ILE A 620 2.35 -8.54 -24.01
C ILE A 620 3.59 -7.68 -24.19
N GLU A 621 4.22 -7.27 -23.10
CA GLU A 621 5.41 -6.42 -23.10
C GLU A 621 6.62 -7.18 -23.68
N LEU A 622 6.73 -8.47 -23.32
CA LEU A 622 7.70 -9.38 -23.92
C LEU A 622 7.53 -9.39 -25.44
N ASP A 623 6.34 -9.67 -25.96
CA ASP A 623 6.08 -9.76 -27.40
C ASP A 623 6.32 -8.44 -28.16
N GLN A 624 6.17 -7.29 -27.50
CA GLN A 624 6.48 -5.98 -28.08
C GLN A 624 7.98 -5.69 -28.19
N ALA A 625 8.80 -6.22 -27.27
CA ALA A 625 10.24 -6.04 -27.28
C ALA A 625 10.90 -6.76 -28.48
N LYS A 626 11.65 -6.00 -29.31
CA LYS A 626 12.32 -6.52 -30.52
C LYS A 626 13.46 -7.48 -30.14
N MET A 627 13.35 -8.72 -30.60
CA MET A 627 14.39 -9.74 -30.42
C MET A 627 15.44 -9.73 -31.53
N GLY A 628 16.66 -10.15 -31.18
CA GLY A 628 17.67 -10.60 -32.15
C GLY A 628 17.28 -11.93 -32.82
N ALA A 629 18.23 -12.62 -33.46
CA ALA A 629 17.98 -13.87 -34.21
C ALA A 629 17.63 -15.13 -33.35
N GLY A 630 17.41 -14.98 -32.04
CA GLY A 630 17.14 -16.05 -31.08
C GLY A 630 15.65 -16.35 -30.84
N LYS A 631 15.33 -17.50 -30.22
CA LYS A 631 13.97 -17.84 -29.75
C LYS A 631 13.91 -17.75 -28.24
N ARG A 632 12.90 -17.04 -27.71
CA ARG A 632 12.64 -16.96 -26.27
C ARG A 632 12.24 -18.30 -25.66
N ARG A 633 12.73 -18.56 -24.46
CA ARG A 633 12.40 -19.77 -23.68
C ARG A 633 11.90 -19.38 -22.29
N ILE A 634 10.74 -19.92 -21.92
CA ILE A 634 10.14 -19.73 -20.59
C ILE A 634 10.10 -21.08 -19.86
N ALA A 635 10.81 -21.19 -18.74
CA ALA A 635 10.70 -22.33 -17.84
C ALA A 635 9.72 -21.99 -16.72
N LEU A 636 8.57 -22.67 -16.67
CA LEU A 636 7.64 -22.59 -15.56
C LEU A 636 7.99 -23.66 -14.53
N VAL A 637 8.38 -23.25 -13.33
CA VAL A 637 8.95 -24.10 -12.31
C VAL A 637 8.06 -24.09 -11.07
N ILE A 638 7.49 -25.26 -10.75
CA ILE A 638 6.74 -25.46 -9.51
C ILE A 638 7.73 -25.82 -8.39
N THR A 639 7.75 -25.02 -7.34
CA THR A 639 8.63 -25.19 -6.19
C THR A 639 7.91 -25.90 -5.04
N LYS A 640 8.63 -26.19 -3.95
CA LYS A 640 8.13 -26.90 -2.76
C LYS A 640 7.60 -28.30 -3.05
N CYS A 641 8.13 -28.98 -4.07
CA CYS A 641 7.62 -30.29 -4.45
C CYS A 641 7.92 -31.39 -3.42
N GLU A 642 8.68 -31.13 -2.36
CA GLU A 642 8.76 -31.98 -1.16
C GLU A 642 7.46 -32.03 -0.35
N GLN A 643 6.51 -31.14 -0.58
CA GLN A 643 5.24 -31.20 0.14
C GLN A 643 4.44 -32.45 -0.30
N PRO A 644 3.81 -33.20 0.63
CA PRO A 644 3.18 -34.49 0.32
C PRO A 644 2.16 -34.43 -0.83
N GLU A 645 1.42 -33.31 -0.89
CA GLU A 645 0.41 -33.01 -1.91
C GLU A 645 0.95 -32.83 -3.34
N LEU A 646 2.24 -32.52 -3.46
CA LEU A 646 2.94 -32.27 -4.72
C LEU A 646 3.86 -33.45 -5.06
N TRP A 647 4.41 -34.10 -4.03
CA TRP A 647 5.37 -35.18 -4.15
C TRP A 647 4.89 -36.33 -5.05
N LEU A 648 3.62 -36.72 -4.94
CA LEU A 648 3.05 -37.85 -5.72
C LEU A 648 3.17 -37.67 -7.23
N ASN A 649 3.01 -36.44 -7.74
CA ASN A 649 3.00 -36.14 -9.17
C ASN A 649 4.24 -35.34 -9.63
N ARG A 650 5.29 -35.26 -8.80
CA ARG A 650 6.48 -34.45 -9.06
C ARG A 650 7.12 -34.74 -10.42
N HIS A 651 7.26 -36.01 -10.80
CA HIS A 651 7.87 -36.39 -12.09
C HIS A 651 7.00 -36.10 -13.32
N ASN A 652 5.76 -35.64 -13.12
CA ASN A 652 4.82 -35.30 -14.19
C ASN A 652 4.48 -33.80 -14.17
N SER A 653 5.52 -32.98 -14.35
CA SER A 653 5.46 -31.53 -14.23
C SER A 653 4.33 -30.87 -15.04
N LYS A 654 4.12 -31.28 -16.30
CA LYS A 654 3.04 -30.74 -17.15
C LYS A 654 1.65 -31.06 -16.62
N GLN A 655 1.42 -32.30 -16.15
CA GLN A 655 0.13 -32.67 -15.58
C GLN A 655 -0.11 -31.99 -14.23
N LEU A 656 0.94 -31.86 -13.42
CA LEU A 656 0.86 -31.16 -12.14
C LEU A 656 0.47 -29.69 -12.33
N VAL A 657 1.15 -28.98 -13.24
CA VAL A 657 0.79 -27.59 -13.60
C VAL A 657 -0.63 -27.53 -14.15
N ARG A 658 -1.01 -28.43 -15.06
CA ARG A 658 -2.37 -28.44 -15.63
C ARG A 658 -3.45 -28.65 -14.58
N ALA A 659 -3.17 -29.43 -13.54
CA ALA A 659 -4.11 -29.72 -12.47
C ALA A 659 -4.21 -28.58 -11.45
N ARG A 660 -3.07 -27.97 -11.07
CA ARG A 660 -3.00 -26.95 -10.02
C ARG A 660 -3.15 -25.52 -10.57
N PHE A 661 -2.56 -25.24 -11.73
CA PHE A 661 -2.52 -23.91 -12.38
C PHE A 661 -3.07 -23.97 -13.82
N PRO A 662 -4.35 -24.37 -14.00
CA PRO A 662 -4.93 -24.59 -15.31
C PRO A 662 -5.04 -23.32 -16.16
N ARG A 663 -5.05 -22.12 -15.58
CA ARG A 663 -5.11 -20.86 -16.34
C ARG A 663 -3.73 -20.47 -16.83
N ILE A 664 -2.70 -20.50 -15.98
CA ILE A 664 -1.30 -20.27 -16.39
C ILE A 664 -0.92 -21.20 -17.55
N MET A 665 -1.27 -22.49 -17.42
CA MET A 665 -0.99 -23.48 -18.46
C MET A 665 -1.61 -23.09 -19.81
N ARG A 666 -2.87 -22.62 -19.81
CA ARG A 666 -3.55 -22.20 -21.05
C ARG A 666 -2.93 -20.95 -21.65
N THR A 667 -2.57 -19.97 -20.83
CA THR A 667 -1.91 -18.74 -21.27
C THR A 667 -0.58 -19.02 -21.95
N LEU A 668 0.30 -19.81 -21.32
CA LEU A 668 1.61 -20.15 -21.91
C LEU A 668 1.48 -21.01 -23.17
N GLN A 669 0.49 -21.91 -23.23
CA GLN A 669 0.20 -22.68 -24.43
C GLN A 669 -0.26 -21.78 -25.59
N ALA A 670 -1.10 -20.79 -25.32
CA ALA A 670 -1.54 -19.84 -26.35
C ALA A 670 -0.36 -18.99 -26.86
N TRP A 671 0.52 -18.56 -25.96
CA TRP A 671 1.74 -17.81 -26.31
C TRP A 671 2.77 -18.65 -27.10
N GLU A 672 2.92 -19.94 -26.80
CA GLU A 672 3.76 -20.82 -27.63
C GLU A 672 3.16 -21.03 -29.03
N GLN A 673 1.82 -21.12 -29.12
CA GLN A 673 1.11 -21.27 -30.40
C GLN A 673 1.16 -20.02 -31.28
N SER A 674 1.27 -18.82 -30.70
CA SER A 674 1.48 -17.58 -31.49
C SER A 674 2.86 -17.51 -32.14
N GLY A 675 3.78 -18.41 -31.76
CA GLY A 675 5.15 -18.46 -32.31
C GLY A 675 6.10 -17.48 -31.64
N SER A 676 5.67 -16.79 -30.57
CA SER A 676 6.46 -15.81 -29.81
C SER A 676 7.64 -16.43 -29.03
N GLY A 677 7.59 -17.74 -28.76
CA GLY A 677 8.67 -18.46 -28.08
C GLY A 677 8.30 -19.92 -27.79
N SER A 678 9.01 -20.52 -26.83
CA SER A 678 8.74 -21.89 -26.35
C SER A 678 8.69 -21.94 -24.84
N PHE A 679 7.89 -22.83 -24.26
CA PHE A 679 7.85 -23.00 -22.81
C PHE A 679 7.90 -24.47 -22.38
N ASN A 680 8.35 -24.71 -21.15
CA ASN A 680 8.29 -26.03 -20.55
C ASN A 680 8.04 -25.95 -19.05
N CYS A 681 7.50 -27.04 -18.49
CA CYS A 681 7.16 -27.13 -17.08
C CYS A 681 8.16 -28.02 -16.35
N PHE A 682 8.56 -27.59 -15.15
CA PHE A 682 9.47 -28.32 -14.26
C PHE A 682 8.96 -28.31 -12.83
N THR A 683 9.48 -29.22 -12.03
CA THR A 683 9.21 -29.35 -10.61
C THR A 683 10.52 -29.42 -9.87
N ILE A 684 10.63 -28.68 -8.77
CA ILE A 684 11.84 -28.65 -7.95
C ILE A 684 11.51 -28.76 -6.48
N SER A 685 12.49 -29.23 -5.72
CA SER A 685 12.49 -29.19 -4.27
C SER A 685 13.87 -28.81 -3.79
N ALA A 686 13.95 -27.70 -3.07
CA ALA A 686 15.19 -27.22 -2.46
C ALA A 686 15.57 -27.99 -1.18
N PHE A 687 14.61 -28.64 -0.50
CA PHE A 687 14.85 -29.31 0.79
C PHE A 687 14.81 -30.84 0.72
N GLY A 688 13.97 -31.40 -0.14
CA GLY A 688 13.86 -32.84 -0.34
C GLY A 688 13.02 -33.55 0.71
N MET A 689 13.06 -34.87 0.68
CA MET A 689 12.34 -35.76 1.60
C MET A 689 13.30 -36.57 2.46
N LEU A 690 12.85 -36.95 3.66
CA LEU A 690 13.48 -37.92 4.53
C LEU A 690 12.72 -39.24 4.47
N GLY A 691 13.46 -40.36 4.49
CA GLY A 691 12.88 -41.70 4.58
C GLY A 691 12.43 -42.28 3.23
N GLU A 692 12.74 -43.56 3.00
CA GLU A 692 12.40 -44.26 1.75
C GLU A 692 11.04 -44.97 1.82
N ARG A 693 10.68 -45.50 3.01
CA ARG A 693 9.45 -46.27 3.23
C ARG A 693 8.26 -45.41 3.69
N TYR A 694 8.55 -44.36 4.46
CA TYR A 694 7.61 -43.35 4.93
C TYR A 694 8.22 -41.98 4.66
N PRO A 695 8.06 -41.46 3.43
CA PRO A 695 8.70 -40.21 3.04
C PRO A 695 8.03 -39.04 3.80
N GLU A 696 8.83 -38.27 4.52
CA GLU A 696 8.42 -37.03 5.17
C GLU A 696 9.19 -35.82 4.59
N PRO A 697 8.59 -34.62 4.51
CA PRO A 697 9.31 -33.43 4.07
C PRO A 697 10.52 -33.12 4.95
N ASN A 698 11.69 -32.86 4.34
CA ASN A 698 12.91 -32.44 5.06
C ASN A 698 12.89 -30.94 5.38
N VAL A 699 11.76 -30.43 5.86
CA VAL A 699 11.55 -29.00 6.08
C VAL A 699 10.97 -28.74 7.47
N LYS A 700 11.49 -27.71 8.14
CA LYS A 700 10.90 -27.10 9.32
C LYS A 700 10.42 -25.70 8.94
N ARG A 701 9.12 -25.45 9.12
CA ARG A 701 8.50 -24.15 8.85
C ARG A 701 8.77 -23.23 10.03
N ILE A 702 9.26 -22.01 9.78
CA ILE A 702 9.63 -21.03 10.82
C ILE A 702 8.63 -19.87 10.89
N ARG A 703 8.12 -19.38 9.75
CA ARG A 703 7.09 -18.33 9.69
C ARG A 703 6.14 -18.54 8.52
N ARG A 704 4.84 -18.25 8.74
CA ARG A 704 3.77 -18.23 7.74
C ARG A 704 3.04 -16.90 7.82
N ASP A 705 2.59 -16.38 6.69
CA ASP A 705 1.65 -15.25 6.64
C ASP A 705 0.57 -15.51 5.59
N HIS A 706 -0.22 -14.47 5.31
CA HIS A 706 -1.34 -14.49 4.37
C HIS A 706 -0.92 -14.83 2.91
N GLU A 707 0.37 -14.74 2.54
CA GLU A 707 0.90 -15.02 1.20
C GLU A 707 1.54 -16.41 1.06
N GLY A 708 1.63 -17.18 2.16
CA GLY A 708 2.13 -18.55 2.18
C GLY A 708 3.25 -18.79 3.21
N ILE A 709 4.06 -19.83 2.97
CA ILE A 709 5.20 -20.14 3.87
C ILE A 709 6.36 -19.19 3.51
N ARG A 710 6.60 -18.16 4.33
CA ARG A 710 7.66 -17.16 4.11
C ARG A 710 9.05 -17.59 4.56
N LYS A 711 9.17 -18.43 5.59
CA LYS A 711 10.48 -18.90 6.08
C LYS A 711 10.45 -20.38 6.42
N SER A 712 11.37 -21.13 5.80
CA SER A 712 11.54 -22.57 6.00
C SER A 712 13.02 -22.91 6.01
N VAL A 713 13.37 -23.92 6.79
CA VAL A 713 14.74 -24.44 6.88
C VAL A 713 14.77 -25.95 6.72
N ILE A 714 15.93 -26.49 6.37
CA ILE A 714 16.16 -27.91 6.32
C ILE A 714 15.97 -28.51 7.73
N LYS A 715 15.12 -29.53 7.83
CA LYS A 715 14.86 -30.25 9.09
C LYS A 715 16.07 -31.09 9.53
N ASN A 716 16.74 -31.75 8.58
CA ASN A 716 17.93 -32.56 8.81
C ASN A 716 18.97 -32.38 7.67
N PRO A 717 20.00 -31.53 7.88
CA PRO A 717 21.03 -31.26 6.87
C PRO A 717 21.87 -32.48 6.47
N GLN A 718 22.07 -33.44 7.38
CA GLN A 718 22.89 -34.64 7.12
C GLN A 718 22.21 -35.63 6.15
N ARG A 719 20.92 -35.46 5.91
CA ARG A 719 20.12 -36.25 4.97
C ARG A 719 19.50 -35.38 3.88
N TRP A 720 20.10 -34.22 3.62
CA TRP A 720 19.60 -33.27 2.63
C TRP A 720 19.75 -33.82 1.21
N LYS A 721 18.63 -33.91 0.48
CA LYS A 721 18.58 -34.42 -0.90
C LYS A 721 17.62 -33.58 -1.73
N PRO A 722 18.06 -32.42 -2.27
CA PRO A 722 17.24 -31.63 -3.17
C PRO A 722 17.13 -32.32 -4.54
N PHE A 723 16.07 -32.02 -5.29
CA PHE A 723 15.88 -32.59 -6.62
C PHE A 723 15.41 -31.55 -7.65
N GLY A 724 15.67 -31.86 -8.93
CA GLY A 724 15.15 -31.09 -10.07
C GLY A 724 15.82 -29.74 -10.33
N LEU A 725 16.77 -29.30 -9.51
CA LEU A 725 17.27 -27.91 -9.53
C LEU A 725 17.91 -27.48 -10.87
N VAL A 726 18.58 -28.39 -11.57
CA VAL A 726 19.35 -28.10 -12.79
C VAL A 726 18.55 -28.34 -14.08
N GLY A 727 17.52 -29.17 -14.04
CA GLY A 727 16.69 -29.48 -15.21
C GLY A 727 16.17 -28.24 -15.97
N PRO A 728 15.57 -27.25 -15.28
CA PRO A 728 15.12 -26.00 -15.90
C PRO A 728 16.27 -25.23 -16.58
N LEU A 729 17.39 -25.06 -15.89
CA LEU A 729 18.56 -24.32 -16.38
C LEU A 729 19.17 -24.97 -17.62
N TYR A 730 19.29 -26.31 -17.60
CA TYR A 730 19.78 -27.07 -18.73
C TYR A 730 18.90 -26.86 -19.98
N TRP A 731 17.58 -26.90 -19.81
CA TRP A 731 16.64 -26.68 -20.92
C TRP A 731 16.65 -25.23 -21.41
N LEU A 732 16.74 -24.24 -20.52
CA LEU A 732 16.86 -22.84 -20.91
C LEU A 732 18.14 -22.61 -21.75
N CYS A 733 19.26 -23.18 -21.34
CA CYS A 733 20.54 -23.08 -22.07
C CYS A 733 20.48 -23.80 -23.44
N THR A 734 20.00 -25.04 -23.46
CA THR A 734 20.19 -25.95 -24.60
C THR A 734 18.97 -26.05 -25.52
N GLY A 735 17.77 -25.79 -25.01
CA GLY A 735 16.51 -26.14 -25.64
C GLY A 735 16.15 -27.62 -25.55
N GLU A 736 17.05 -28.47 -25.03
CA GLU A 736 16.87 -29.92 -24.92
C GLU A 736 16.51 -30.31 -23.48
N ARG A 737 15.55 -31.23 -23.32
CA ARG A 737 15.12 -31.70 -22.00
C ARG A 737 15.84 -32.99 -21.63
N ASN A 738 16.51 -32.99 -20.48
CA ASN A 738 17.18 -34.18 -19.95
C ASN A 738 16.49 -34.68 -18.67
N MET A 739 15.66 -35.71 -18.82
CA MET A 739 14.89 -36.28 -17.71
C MET A 739 15.74 -36.81 -16.55
N LYS A 740 17.03 -37.10 -16.75
CA LYS A 740 17.89 -37.57 -15.66
C LYS A 740 18.26 -36.45 -14.69
N LEU A 741 18.21 -35.19 -15.12
CA LEU A 741 18.46 -34.01 -14.27
C LEU A 741 17.23 -33.63 -13.43
N GLU A 742 16.10 -34.30 -13.66
CA GLU A 742 14.82 -34.07 -13.00
C GLU A 742 14.47 -35.19 -11.99
N ARG A 743 15.31 -36.21 -11.86
CA ARG A 743 15.11 -37.34 -10.92
C ARG A 743 15.52 -36.95 -9.50
N ASP A 744 14.98 -37.71 -8.55
CA ASP A 744 15.27 -37.62 -7.11
C ASP A 744 16.71 -38.02 -6.78
#